data_AF-A0A847KMT7-F1
#
_entry.id   AF-A0A847KMT7-F1
#
_cell.length_a   1.000
_cell.length_b   1.000
_cell.length_c   1.000
_cell.angle_alpha   90.00
_cell.angle_beta   90.00
_cell.angle_gamma   90.00
#
_symmetry.space_group_name_H-M   'P 1'
#
loop_
_entity.id
_entity.type
_entity.pdbx_description
1 polymer ?
#
loop_
_entity_poly.entity_id
_entity_poly.type
_entity_poly.pdbx_seq_one_letter_code
_entity_poly.pdbx_strand_id
1 'polypeptide(L)'
;MSQSLRRLLAGSAAIAAVLALVALPASSAPPPDDAATPAPSAPGKGDSDGDRIADDLEAALATLTPGDRVAVIVQGTTPADAHRAAPSLTLTHEYTIIPAFAGSVTAGQVTALAHIPGVTRVELDGIATALDASGDRDYGVDAARLAFPTDGALDGDGVGICIIDTGVDPGHEQLSGRVTGWLDLVNGRTAAYDDHGHGTHVAGIAAGDATGATSAATTAGGVARAATIIAAKVLDSAGSGADSDVVAGIEWCADRADVRVISMSLGSPGGDGSDAASQAVNAAVLAGKVVVVAAGNSGDAPGTISSPGVATAAVTVGAASDASALAGSADTDAGFYLAGFSGRGPTTNPAAPLKPDVVAPGLSVVAADAGTTSGYVAMSGTSMATPFVAGVVALGLEAVPGATPTQVKDALQASAHDAGADGADNEWGYGLVDAQAFLAALGATASSPTTTAWPARQVVSGSVGAGGTVDVPFAVDVAGGPIGVTLQTTNGAATCVLWLLGTCLYGYEWAPDLDAYLVNPSGAVVASSRCMLSASNGNCAAPGRFETLGIANAAAGTWRLRVESFSGTGTYLATVFSGASGVTPPPPPVATPDAPTALVGTALTKTSIRLSWTDNSANETGFRIERCTGPRCTSFTEVGTVAVNTTTWTDTGLLPGTSYRYRVAAYNTAGSSGYSNTVTVKTPKR
;
A
#
# COMPACT_ATOMS: atom_id res chain seq x y z
N MET A 1 29.55 -1.38 43.59
CA MET A 1 31.02 -1.52 43.51
C MET A 1 31.33 -2.92 42.99
N SER A 2 31.91 -2.98 41.79
CA SER A 2 32.62 -4.10 41.12
C SER A 2 32.22 -5.55 41.45
N GLN A 3 31.60 -6.23 40.47
CA GLN A 3 31.61 -7.68 40.29
C GLN A 3 31.97 -7.99 38.83
N SER A 4 33.21 -7.70 38.45
CA SER A 4 33.84 -8.27 37.26
C SER A 4 34.68 -9.49 37.68
N LEU A 5 34.59 -10.56 36.88
CA LEU A 5 35.31 -11.84 36.99
C LEU A 5 34.89 -12.81 38.11
N ARG A 6 34.04 -13.79 37.76
CA ARG A 6 34.21 -15.25 37.99
C ARG A 6 32.94 -16.02 37.60
N ARG A 7 32.93 -16.53 36.37
CA ARG A 7 32.34 -17.84 35.98
C ARG A 7 32.72 -18.14 34.53
N LEU A 8 34.00 -18.41 34.34
CA LEU A 8 34.56 -19.10 33.18
C LEU A 8 35.06 -20.46 33.68
N LEU A 9 34.70 -21.50 32.92
CA LEU A 9 35.33 -22.82 32.82
C LEU A 9 35.05 -23.89 33.90
N ALA A 10 34.22 -24.85 33.51
CA ALA A 10 34.33 -26.28 33.83
C ALA A 10 33.78 -27.03 32.59
N GLY A 11 34.45 -27.98 31.93
CA GLY A 11 35.78 -28.55 32.09
C GLY A 11 36.16 -29.29 30.79
N SER A 12 37.45 -29.42 30.55
CA SER A 12 38.07 -30.02 29.37
C SER A 12 38.15 -31.55 29.47
N ALA A 13 38.03 -32.26 28.34
CA ALA A 13 38.76 -33.50 28.09
C ALA A 13 38.95 -33.72 26.57
N ALA A 14 40.15 -34.17 26.21
CA ALA A 14 40.75 -34.18 24.88
C ALA A 14 40.20 -35.25 23.92
N ILE A 15 40.48 -35.09 22.62
CA ILE A 15 41.22 -36.05 21.77
C ILE A 15 41.56 -35.41 20.42
N ALA A 16 42.75 -35.72 19.91
CA ALA A 16 43.31 -35.26 18.66
C ALA A 16 42.93 -36.15 17.45
N ALA A 17 42.99 -35.53 16.27
CA ALA A 17 43.39 -36.07 14.97
C ALA A 17 42.38 -36.76 14.03
N VAL A 18 42.63 -36.47 12.74
CA VAL A 18 42.40 -37.25 11.50
C VAL A 18 41.17 -36.93 10.64
N LEU A 19 41.46 -36.57 9.38
CA LEU A 19 40.59 -36.50 8.21
C LEU A 19 39.66 -37.73 8.07
N ALA A 20 38.40 -37.49 7.73
CA ALA A 20 37.64 -38.39 6.87
C ALA A 20 36.62 -37.60 6.05
N LEU A 21 36.92 -37.40 4.76
CA LEU A 21 35.92 -37.14 3.73
C LEU A 21 34.96 -38.33 3.72
N VAL A 22 33.71 -38.10 4.13
CA VAL A 22 32.61 -39.02 3.83
C VAL A 22 31.76 -38.31 2.79
N ALA A 23 31.94 -38.71 1.53
CA ALA A 23 31.00 -38.39 0.47
C ALA A 23 29.70 -39.16 0.74
N LEU A 24 28.62 -38.44 1.00
CA LEU A 24 27.24 -38.93 0.91
C LEU A 24 26.58 -38.23 -0.28
N PRO A 25 25.68 -38.92 -1.00
CA PRO A 25 25.20 -38.47 -2.31
C PRO A 25 24.33 -37.22 -2.16
N ALA A 26 24.63 -36.21 -2.98
CA ALA A 26 23.80 -35.05 -3.15
C ALA A 26 22.43 -35.47 -3.69
N SER A 27 21.37 -35.34 -2.88
CA SER A 27 20.04 -35.05 -3.42
C SER A 27 19.97 -33.53 -3.58
N SER A 28 20.01 -33.07 -4.83
CA SER A 28 19.92 -31.67 -5.20
C SER A 28 18.53 -31.12 -4.88
N ALA A 29 18.39 -30.47 -3.71
CA ALA A 29 17.45 -29.38 -3.56
C ALA A 29 18.14 -28.11 -4.11
N PRO A 30 17.43 -27.25 -4.87
CA PRO A 30 17.96 -25.96 -5.28
C PRO A 30 18.32 -25.14 -4.03
N PRO A 31 19.38 -24.33 -4.07
CA PRO A 31 19.67 -23.40 -2.97
C PRO A 31 18.49 -22.43 -2.81
N PRO A 32 18.10 -22.09 -1.57
CA PRO A 32 17.13 -21.01 -1.34
C PRO A 32 17.72 -19.70 -1.87
N ASP A 33 16.88 -18.91 -2.54
CA ASP A 33 17.23 -17.60 -3.08
C ASP A 33 17.82 -16.70 -1.98
N ASP A 34 19.02 -16.18 -2.25
CA ASP A 34 19.73 -15.24 -1.38
C ASP A 34 18.90 -13.96 -1.26
N ALA A 35 18.33 -13.73 -0.07
CA ALA A 35 17.76 -12.46 0.32
C ALA A 35 18.85 -11.36 0.23
N ALA A 36 18.63 -10.42 -0.70
CA ALA A 36 19.54 -9.33 -0.98
C ALA A 36 19.71 -8.37 0.21
N THR A 37 20.92 -7.80 0.29
CA THR A 37 21.48 -6.90 1.31
C THR A 37 20.76 -5.54 1.43
N PRO A 38 20.92 -4.81 2.56
CA PRO A 38 21.04 -3.35 2.52
C PRO A 38 22.52 -2.97 2.51
N ALA A 39 23.20 -3.20 1.39
CA ALA A 39 24.52 -2.61 1.15
C ALA A 39 24.43 -1.06 1.25
N PRO A 40 25.55 -0.30 1.23
CA PRO A 40 25.49 0.95 0.46
C PRO A 40 24.77 0.59 -0.84
N SER A 41 23.57 1.14 -1.05
CA SER A 41 22.68 0.80 -2.16
C SER A 41 23.53 0.53 -3.39
N ALA A 42 23.34 -0.63 -4.04
CA ALA A 42 23.94 -0.87 -5.35
C ALA A 42 23.78 0.43 -6.16
N PRO A 43 24.86 0.96 -6.78
CA PRO A 43 24.82 2.27 -7.41
C PRO A 43 23.55 2.38 -8.25
N GLY A 44 22.71 3.36 -7.90
CA GLY A 44 21.35 3.43 -8.41
C GLY A 44 21.35 3.97 -9.83
N LYS A 45 20.18 3.98 -10.47
CA LYS A 45 19.98 4.62 -11.77
C LYS A 45 20.02 6.16 -11.72
N GLY A 46 20.63 6.76 -10.70
CA GLY A 46 20.80 8.21 -10.60
C GLY A 46 22.06 8.68 -11.33
N ASP A 47 22.27 9.99 -11.35
CA ASP A 47 23.52 10.64 -11.75
C ASP A 47 23.91 11.60 -10.61
N SER A 48 24.65 11.07 -9.63
CA SER A 48 24.89 11.76 -8.36
C SER A 48 25.94 12.88 -8.49
N ASP A 49 26.84 12.79 -9.46
CA ASP A 49 27.93 13.76 -9.66
C ASP A 49 27.70 14.74 -10.83
N GLY A 50 26.65 14.50 -11.63
CA GLY A 50 26.19 15.36 -12.71
C GLY A 50 27.05 15.26 -13.97
N ASP A 51 27.82 14.18 -14.14
CA ASP A 51 28.69 13.96 -15.29
C ASP A 51 27.97 13.37 -16.51
N ARG A 52 26.66 13.09 -16.37
CA ARG A 52 25.74 12.48 -17.35
C ARG A 52 25.92 10.98 -17.53
N ILE A 53 26.72 10.31 -16.71
CA ILE A 53 26.86 8.86 -16.69
C ILE A 53 26.11 8.37 -15.45
N ALA A 54 25.20 7.41 -15.61
CA ALA A 54 24.45 6.90 -14.47
C ALA A 54 25.36 6.11 -13.51
N ASP A 55 25.13 6.24 -12.20
CA ASP A 55 25.98 5.65 -11.16
C ASP A 55 26.10 4.10 -11.32
N ASP A 56 25.03 3.44 -11.78
CA ASP A 56 25.01 2.00 -12.09
C ASP A 56 25.94 1.62 -13.26
N LEU A 57 26.03 2.47 -14.27
CA LEU A 57 26.95 2.33 -15.39
C LEU A 57 28.39 2.56 -14.94
N GLU A 58 28.67 3.56 -14.11
CA GLU A 58 30.00 3.79 -13.56
C GLU A 58 30.50 2.58 -12.76
N ALA A 59 29.62 2.01 -11.95
CA ALA A 59 29.89 0.81 -11.19
C ALA A 59 30.19 -0.40 -12.08
N ALA A 60 29.42 -0.57 -13.15
CA ALA A 60 29.67 -1.61 -14.15
C ALA A 60 31.05 -1.40 -14.82
N LEU A 61 31.35 -0.16 -15.23
CA LEU A 61 32.61 0.20 -15.90
C LEU A 61 33.85 -0.06 -15.03
N ALA A 62 33.74 0.08 -13.71
CA ALA A 62 34.84 -0.21 -12.78
C ALA A 62 35.30 -1.68 -12.82
N THR A 63 34.46 -2.58 -13.34
CA THR A 63 34.76 -4.02 -13.47
C THR A 63 35.21 -4.43 -14.88
N LEU A 64 35.13 -3.52 -15.86
CA LEU A 64 35.37 -3.81 -17.27
C LEU A 64 36.72 -3.27 -17.73
N THR A 65 37.30 -3.92 -18.75
CA THR A 65 38.43 -3.37 -19.49
C THR A 65 37.94 -2.45 -20.62
N PRO A 66 38.73 -1.46 -21.09
CA PRO A 66 38.27 -0.50 -22.09
C PRO A 66 37.76 -1.08 -23.42
N GLY A 67 38.17 -2.31 -23.77
CA GLY A 67 37.74 -3.00 -24.98
C GLY A 67 36.49 -3.86 -24.81
N ASP A 68 36.06 -4.12 -23.57
CA ASP A 68 34.84 -4.87 -23.29
C ASP A 68 33.63 -4.06 -23.75
N ARG A 69 32.59 -4.78 -24.19
CA ARG A 69 31.34 -4.15 -24.61
C ARG A 69 30.38 -4.01 -23.44
N VAL A 70 29.68 -2.88 -23.42
CA VAL A 70 28.60 -2.59 -22.47
C VAL A 70 27.37 -2.15 -23.25
N ALA A 71 26.20 -2.62 -22.82
CA ALA A 71 24.92 -2.18 -23.35
C ALA A 71 24.48 -0.92 -22.60
N VAL A 72 24.04 0.09 -23.35
CA VAL A 72 23.73 1.42 -22.82
C VAL A 72 22.46 1.97 -23.46
N ILE A 73 21.78 2.82 -22.72
CA ILE A 73 20.75 3.72 -23.24
C ILE A 73 21.31 5.15 -23.21
N VAL A 74 21.13 5.89 -24.30
CA VAL A 74 21.67 7.24 -24.49
C VAL A 74 20.52 8.19 -24.73
N GLN A 75 20.41 9.22 -23.88
CA GLN A 75 19.33 10.21 -23.94
C GLN A 75 19.84 11.58 -24.42
N GLY A 76 18.97 12.33 -25.09
CA GLY A 76 19.15 13.72 -25.51
C GLY A 76 19.68 13.92 -26.94
N THR A 77 20.04 12.85 -27.65
CA THR A 77 20.61 12.96 -29.00
C THR A 77 20.11 11.85 -29.94
N THR A 78 20.38 11.99 -31.23
CA THR A 78 20.03 10.99 -32.24
C THR A 78 21.14 9.93 -32.38
N PRO A 79 20.81 8.69 -32.80
CA PRO A 79 21.81 7.68 -33.11
C PRO A 79 22.85 8.15 -34.13
N ALA A 80 22.40 8.91 -35.14
CA ALA A 80 23.27 9.44 -36.19
C ALA A 80 24.32 10.42 -35.66
N ASP A 81 23.98 11.21 -34.64
CA ASP A 81 24.90 12.14 -33.99
C ASP A 81 25.87 11.41 -33.06
N ALA A 82 25.38 10.44 -32.29
CA ALA A 82 26.20 9.61 -31.42
C ALA A 82 27.20 8.73 -32.18
N HIS A 83 26.78 8.11 -33.29
CA HIS A 83 27.63 7.23 -34.09
C HIS A 83 28.85 7.94 -34.69
N ARG A 84 28.77 9.26 -34.96
CA ARG A 84 29.94 10.04 -35.42
C ARG A 84 31.04 10.12 -34.38
N ALA A 85 30.70 10.09 -33.10
CA ALA A 85 31.65 10.14 -31.98
C ALA A 85 32.02 8.75 -31.46
N ALA A 86 31.13 7.76 -31.57
CA ALA A 86 31.37 6.36 -31.24
C ALA A 86 31.07 5.44 -32.45
N PRO A 87 31.99 5.31 -33.42
CA PRO A 87 31.74 4.53 -34.64
C PRO A 87 31.52 3.04 -34.43
N SER A 88 31.88 2.50 -33.27
CA SER A 88 31.61 1.10 -32.88
C SER A 88 30.27 0.90 -32.19
N LEU A 89 29.47 1.96 -32.01
CA LEU A 89 28.10 1.87 -31.51
C LEU A 89 27.27 0.95 -32.40
N THR A 90 26.73 -0.11 -31.79
CA THR A 90 25.74 -1.00 -32.42
C THR A 90 24.37 -0.63 -31.87
N LEU A 91 23.46 -0.17 -32.73
CA LEU A 91 22.09 0.20 -32.35
C LEU A 91 21.24 -1.06 -32.11
N THR A 92 20.48 -1.09 -31.02
CA THR A 92 19.44 -2.09 -30.76
C THR A 92 18.06 -1.49 -30.91
N HIS A 93 17.81 -0.32 -30.31
CA HIS A 93 16.54 0.41 -30.39
C HIS A 93 16.77 1.90 -30.65
N GLU A 94 15.82 2.54 -31.34
CA GLU A 94 15.70 3.99 -31.46
C GLU A 94 14.27 4.37 -31.06
N TYR A 95 14.14 5.32 -30.14
CA TYR A 95 12.85 5.69 -29.56
C TYR A 95 12.36 7.04 -30.08
N THR A 96 11.05 7.20 -30.07
CA THR A 96 10.34 8.43 -30.41
C THR A 96 9.53 9.00 -29.24
N ILE A 97 9.14 8.17 -28.27
CA ILE A 97 8.44 8.59 -27.05
C ILE A 97 9.33 9.46 -26.15
N ILE A 98 10.64 9.18 -26.17
CA ILE A 98 11.69 9.99 -25.56
C ILE A 98 12.83 10.16 -26.57
N PRO A 99 13.59 11.28 -26.52
CA PRO A 99 14.74 11.48 -27.41
C PRO A 99 15.91 10.62 -26.95
N ALA A 100 15.86 9.31 -27.21
CA ALA A 100 16.87 8.36 -26.78
C ALA A 100 17.02 7.18 -27.74
N PHE A 101 18.10 6.43 -27.57
CA PHE A 101 18.33 5.17 -28.27
C PHE A 101 19.10 4.20 -27.38
N ALA A 102 18.96 2.90 -27.64
CA ALA A 102 19.72 1.86 -26.97
C ALA A 102 20.72 1.20 -27.92
N GLY A 103 21.83 0.74 -27.37
CA GLY A 103 22.83 0.04 -28.16
C GLY A 103 24.01 -0.44 -27.32
N SER A 104 25.08 -0.85 -28.00
CA SER A 104 26.30 -1.30 -27.34
C SER A 104 27.53 -0.53 -27.83
N VAL A 105 28.36 -0.09 -26.88
CA VAL A 105 29.64 0.59 -27.08
C VAL A 105 30.76 -0.15 -26.35
N THR A 106 32.02 0.21 -26.58
CA THR A 106 33.11 -0.28 -25.71
C THR A 106 33.16 0.54 -24.42
N ALA A 107 33.55 -0.06 -23.30
CA ALA A 107 33.64 0.62 -22.00
C ALA A 107 34.49 1.91 -22.07
N GLY A 108 35.60 1.90 -22.82
CA GLY A 108 36.46 3.08 -23.00
C GLY A 108 35.84 4.23 -23.82
N GLN A 109 34.64 4.07 -24.38
CA GLN A 109 33.94 5.08 -25.18
C GLN A 109 32.81 5.79 -24.43
N VAL A 110 32.37 5.28 -23.27
CA VAL A 110 31.21 5.80 -22.55
C VAL A 110 31.42 7.27 -22.16
N THR A 111 32.58 7.61 -21.58
CA THR A 111 32.88 9.00 -21.22
C THR A 111 32.88 9.92 -22.45
N ALA A 112 33.40 9.46 -23.59
CA ALA A 112 33.38 10.25 -24.82
C ALA A 112 31.95 10.49 -25.33
N LEU A 113 31.07 9.50 -25.16
CA LEU A 113 29.65 9.57 -25.50
C LEU A 113 28.92 10.62 -24.64
N ALA A 114 29.16 10.65 -23.33
CA ALA A 114 28.59 11.62 -22.40
C ALA A 114 29.00 13.10 -22.68
N HIS A 115 30.14 13.30 -23.36
CA HIS A 115 30.64 14.62 -23.74
C HIS A 115 30.14 15.13 -25.11
N ILE A 116 29.34 14.35 -25.84
CA ILE A 116 28.79 14.77 -27.13
C ILE A 116 27.77 15.89 -26.90
N PRO A 117 27.80 16.97 -27.71
CA PRO A 117 26.77 18.01 -27.66
C PRO A 117 25.36 17.42 -27.85
N GLY A 118 24.49 17.68 -26.89
CA GLY A 118 23.10 17.19 -26.90
C GLY A 118 22.88 15.92 -26.07
N VAL A 119 23.91 15.11 -25.79
CA VAL A 119 23.76 14.00 -24.85
C VAL A 119 23.46 14.57 -23.46
N THR A 120 22.36 14.12 -22.89
CA THR A 120 21.89 14.51 -21.56
C THR A 120 22.18 13.44 -20.52
N ARG A 121 22.24 12.17 -20.94
CA ARG A 121 22.51 11.02 -20.07
C ARG A 121 22.97 9.81 -20.88
N VAL A 122 23.88 9.03 -20.31
CA VAL A 122 24.25 7.68 -20.73
C VAL A 122 24.06 6.77 -19.52
N GLU A 123 23.23 5.75 -19.66
CA GLU A 123 22.91 4.84 -18.57
C GLU A 123 23.14 3.39 -18.99
N LEU A 124 23.30 2.51 -18.00
CA LEU A 124 23.39 1.09 -18.23
C LEU A 124 22.06 0.60 -18.80
N ASP A 125 22.11 -0.21 -19.85
CA ASP A 125 20.95 -1.02 -20.23
C ASP A 125 20.81 -2.14 -19.20
N GLY A 126 20.16 -1.80 -18.09
CA GLY A 126 20.04 -2.64 -16.92
C GLY A 126 19.02 -3.76 -17.11
N ILE A 127 18.82 -4.54 -16.04
CA ILE A 127 17.87 -5.64 -16.04
C ILE A 127 16.68 -5.26 -15.15
N ALA A 128 15.50 -5.23 -15.76
CA ALA A 128 14.23 -5.23 -15.05
C ALA A 128 13.79 -6.68 -14.82
N THR A 129 13.20 -6.95 -13.66
CA THR A 129 12.67 -8.28 -13.31
C THR A 129 11.19 -8.21 -12.98
N ALA A 130 10.49 -9.32 -13.19
CA ALA A 130 9.21 -9.58 -12.55
C ALA A 130 9.39 -9.44 -11.03
N LEU A 131 8.42 -8.82 -10.36
CA LEU A 131 8.47 -8.52 -8.93
C LEU A 131 7.51 -9.44 -8.15
N ASP A 132 7.78 -10.73 -8.19
CA ASP A 132 7.06 -11.75 -7.42
C ASP A 132 7.94 -12.42 -6.35
N ALA A 133 7.26 -13.05 -5.40
CA ALA A 133 7.77 -14.06 -4.50
C ALA A 133 6.81 -15.26 -4.58
N SER A 134 7.33 -16.47 -4.36
CA SER A 134 6.50 -17.67 -4.29
C SER A 134 5.43 -17.49 -3.20
N GLY A 135 4.15 -17.52 -3.61
CA GLY A 135 3.00 -17.41 -2.72
C GLY A 135 2.31 -18.75 -2.54
N ASP A 136 1.71 -18.96 -1.37
CA ASP A 136 0.84 -20.11 -1.13
C ASP A 136 -0.61 -19.79 -1.53
N ARG A 137 -1.42 -20.83 -1.79
CA ARG A 137 -2.77 -20.71 -2.36
C ARG A 137 -3.77 -20.01 -1.44
N ASP A 138 -3.81 -18.67 -1.39
CA ASP A 138 -4.84 -17.94 -0.62
C ASP A 138 -5.35 -16.60 -1.13
N TYR A 139 -6.63 -16.62 -1.39
CA TYR A 139 -7.52 -15.53 -1.70
C TYR A 139 -7.17 -14.07 -1.29
N GLY A 140 -6.76 -13.26 -2.29
CA GLY A 140 -6.45 -11.82 -2.11
C GLY A 140 -7.26 -10.83 -2.98
N VAL A 141 -8.41 -11.22 -3.55
CA VAL A 141 -9.16 -10.34 -4.48
C VAL A 141 -10.68 -10.45 -4.30
N ASP A 142 -11.20 -11.34 -3.44
CA ASP A 142 -12.65 -11.53 -3.27
C ASP A 142 -13.34 -10.32 -2.64
N ALA A 143 -12.73 -9.63 -1.67
CA ALA A 143 -13.36 -8.45 -1.04
C ALA A 143 -13.50 -7.28 -2.03
N ALA A 144 -12.51 -7.10 -2.90
CA ALA A 144 -12.56 -6.13 -3.99
C ALA A 144 -13.53 -6.51 -5.10
N ARG A 145 -13.58 -7.81 -5.47
CA ARG A 145 -14.58 -8.36 -6.39
C ARG A 145 -16.00 -8.25 -5.82
N LEU A 146 -16.18 -8.34 -4.50
CA LEU A 146 -17.45 -8.17 -3.80
C LEU A 146 -17.88 -6.71 -3.64
N ALA A 147 -16.96 -5.74 -3.73
CA ALA A 147 -17.28 -4.31 -3.81
C ALA A 147 -17.95 -3.92 -5.15
N PHE A 148 -17.88 -4.79 -6.16
CA PHE A 148 -18.53 -4.60 -7.46
C PHE A 148 -19.48 -5.75 -7.77
N PRO A 149 -20.72 -5.70 -7.26
CA PRO A 149 -21.74 -6.67 -7.66
C PRO A 149 -21.95 -6.63 -9.17
N THR A 150 -22.17 -7.82 -9.71
CA THR A 150 -22.59 -8.12 -11.09
C THR A 150 -24.00 -7.62 -11.41
N ASP A 151 -24.39 -6.44 -10.92
CA ASP A 151 -25.70 -5.82 -11.19
C ASP A 151 -25.71 -4.92 -12.45
N GLY A 152 -24.57 -4.81 -13.12
CA GLY A 152 -24.49 -4.51 -14.56
C GLY A 152 -24.36 -3.04 -14.95
N ALA A 153 -23.35 -2.32 -14.44
CA ALA A 153 -23.03 -1.00 -14.98
C ALA A 153 -21.58 -0.78 -15.42
N LEU A 154 -20.57 -1.42 -14.79
CA LEU A 154 -19.16 -1.25 -15.14
C LEU A 154 -18.39 -2.57 -14.97
N ASP A 155 -17.73 -3.03 -16.02
CA ASP A 155 -16.87 -4.23 -16.05
C ASP A 155 -15.58 -4.04 -16.88
N GLY A 156 -15.27 -2.82 -17.29
CA GLY A 156 -14.10 -2.43 -18.08
C GLY A 156 -14.35 -2.46 -19.58
N ASP A 157 -15.60 -2.58 -20.05
CA ASP A 157 -15.92 -2.62 -21.47
C ASP A 157 -15.38 -1.38 -22.22
N GLY A 158 -14.85 -1.62 -23.41
CA GLY A 158 -14.26 -0.57 -24.25
C GLY A 158 -12.91 -0.01 -23.74
N VAL A 159 -12.33 -0.55 -22.66
CA VAL A 159 -11.01 -0.14 -22.14
C VAL A 159 -9.98 -1.24 -22.42
N GLY A 160 -8.89 -0.88 -23.11
CA GLY A 160 -7.75 -1.78 -23.30
C GLY A 160 -6.63 -1.55 -22.29
N ILE A 161 -6.15 -2.64 -21.70
CA ILE A 161 -5.05 -2.69 -20.74
C ILE A 161 -3.84 -3.32 -21.42
N CYS A 162 -2.75 -2.56 -21.55
CA CYS A 162 -1.47 -3.06 -22.03
C CYS A 162 -0.68 -3.66 -20.86
N ILE A 163 -0.41 -4.96 -20.91
CA ILE A 163 0.39 -5.72 -19.95
C ILE A 163 1.81 -5.82 -20.51
N ILE A 164 2.76 -5.10 -19.90
CA ILE A 164 4.19 -5.16 -20.25
C ILE A 164 4.86 -6.12 -19.26
N ASP A 165 5.15 -7.35 -19.69
CA ASP A 165 5.50 -8.46 -18.77
C ASP A 165 6.20 -9.64 -19.48
N THR A 166 6.12 -10.86 -18.94
CA THR A 166 6.65 -12.13 -19.51
C THR A 166 5.83 -12.69 -20.66
N GLY A 167 4.75 -12.02 -21.06
CA GLY A 167 3.79 -12.50 -22.04
C GLY A 167 2.45 -12.86 -21.40
N VAL A 168 1.53 -13.39 -22.21
CA VAL A 168 0.19 -13.79 -21.75
C VAL A 168 -0.20 -15.06 -22.49
N ASP A 169 -0.64 -16.08 -21.76
CA ASP A 169 -1.18 -17.31 -22.33
C ASP A 169 -2.66 -17.12 -22.76
N PRO A 170 -2.95 -17.02 -24.08
CA PRO A 170 -4.33 -16.87 -24.56
C PRO A 170 -5.14 -18.19 -24.48
N GLY A 171 -4.50 -19.30 -24.13
CA GLY A 171 -5.12 -20.61 -23.98
C GLY A 171 -5.83 -20.83 -22.63
N HIS A 172 -5.57 -19.97 -21.65
CA HIS A 172 -6.19 -20.04 -20.33
C HIS A 172 -7.66 -19.57 -20.36
N GLU A 173 -8.56 -20.25 -19.64
CA GLU A 173 -10.01 -19.97 -19.68
C GLU A 173 -10.37 -18.52 -19.34
N GLN A 174 -9.64 -17.89 -18.42
CA GLN A 174 -9.86 -16.48 -18.03
C GLN A 174 -9.51 -15.45 -19.12
N LEU A 175 -8.64 -15.81 -20.07
CA LEU A 175 -8.01 -14.86 -21.01
C LEU A 175 -8.33 -15.20 -22.48
N SER A 176 -9.04 -16.31 -22.70
CA SER A 176 -9.33 -16.81 -24.03
C SER A 176 -10.16 -15.82 -24.84
N GLY A 177 -9.66 -15.45 -26.02
CA GLY A 177 -10.31 -14.46 -26.89
C GLY A 177 -10.22 -13.00 -26.42
N ARG A 178 -9.46 -12.71 -25.35
CA ARG A 178 -9.30 -11.35 -24.79
C ARG A 178 -8.02 -10.65 -25.21
N VAL A 179 -7.01 -11.41 -25.63
CA VAL A 179 -5.74 -10.84 -26.11
C VAL A 179 -5.92 -10.28 -27.53
N THR A 180 -6.05 -8.97 -27.66
CA THR A 180 -6.33 -8.26 -28.93
C THR A 180 -5.10 -7.62 -29.56
N GLY A 181 -3.98 -7.53 -28.83
CA GLY A 181 -2.70 -7.07 -29.34
C GLY A 181 -1.55 -7.86 -28.73
N TRP A 182 -0.50 -8.09 -29.54
CA TRP A 182 0.67 -8.87 -29.15
C TRP A 182 1.95 -8.25 -29.71
N LEU A 183 2.95 -8.09 -28.86
CA LEU A 183 4.33 -7.77 -29.20
C LEU A 183 5.25 -8.69 -28.40
N ASP A 184 6.28 -9.22 -29.05
CA ASP A 184 7.33 -10.00 -28.40
C ASP A 184 8.69 -9.41 -28.75
N LEU A 185 9.29 -8.70 -27.80
CA LEU A 185 10.62 -8.10 -27.93
C LEU A 185 11.74 -9.08 -27.55
N VAL A 186 11.40 -10.22 -26.94
CA VAL A 186 12.39 -11.20 -26.46
C VAL A 186 12.69 -12.25 -27.53
N ASN A 187 11.66 -12.89 -28.09
CA ASN A 187 11.83 -13.99 -29.05
C ASN A 187 11.25 -13.71 -30.43
N GLY A 188 10.62 -12.54 -30.63
CA GLY A 188 10.04 -12.15 -31.92
C GLY A 188 8.93 -13.06 -32.44
N ARG A 189 8.24 -13.80 -31.56
CA ARG A 189 7.12 -14.65 -31.97
C ARG A 189 5.90 -13.81 -32.28
N THR A 190 5.14 -14.24 -33.28
CA THR A 190 3.92 -13.54 -33.72
C THR A 190 2.65 -14.03 -33.02
N ALA A 191 2.70 -15.20 -32.38
CA ALA A 191 1.60 -15.74 -31.59
C ALA A 191 1.85 -15.50 -30.10
N ALA A 192 0.82 -15.06 -29.39
CA ALA A 192 0.87 -14.83 -27.95
C ALA A 192 1.13 -16.10 -27.16
N TYR A 193 1.96 -15.98 -26.13
CA TYR A 193 2.33 -17.04 -25.21
C TYR A 193 2.93 -16.43 -23.94
N ASP A 194 3.11 -17.28 -22.92
CA ASP A 194 3.86 -16.95 -21.72
C ASP A 194 4.69 -18.18 -21.34
N ASP A 195 6.01 -18.03 -21.24
CA ASP A 195 6.97 -19.08 -20.90
C ASP A 195 7.56 -18.93 -19.49
N HIS A 196 7.00 -18.01 -18.69
CA HIS A 196 7.30 -17.85 -17.27
C HIS A 196 6.04 -18.07 -16.41
N GLY A 197 4.95 -17.39 -16.77
CA GLY A 197 3.65 -17.45 -16.09
C GLY A 197 3.25 -16.19 -15.32
N HIS A 198 4.19 -15.26 -15.10
CA HIS A 198 3.94 -14.05 -14.32
C HIS A 198 2.98 -13.10 -15.05
N GLY A 199 3.23 -12.83 -16.33
CA GLY A 199 2.36 -11.96 -17.13
C GLY A 199 0.94 -12.51 -17.32
N THR A 200 0.78 -13.84 -17.42
CA THR A 200 -0.55 -14.49 -17.42
C THR A 200 -1.29 -14.28 -16.09
N HIS A 201 -0.58 -14.40 -14.97
CA HIS A 201 -1.14 -14.17 -13.63
C HIS A 201 -1.60 -12.71 -13.47
N VAL A 202 -0.72 -11.76 -13.80
CA VAL A 202 -0.98 -10.32 -13.78
C VAL A 202 -2.15 -9.94 -14.69
N ALA A 203 -2.20 -10.47 -15.92
CA ALA A 203 -3.32 -10.25 -16.84
C ALA A 203 -4.65 -10.80 -16.29
N GLY A 204 -4.60 -11.96 -15.62
CA GLY A 204 -5.75 -12.55 -14.93
C GLY A 204 -6.30 -11.67 -13.81
N ILE A 205 -5.43 -11.04 -13.00
CA ILE A 205 -5.85 -10.11 -11.94
C ILE A 205 -6.53 -8.86 -12.54
N ALA A 206 -5.96 -8.32 -13.62
CA ALA A 206 -6.50 -7.12 -14.24
C ALA A 206 -7.87 -7.39 -14.90
N ALA A 207 -7.97 -8.43 -15.73
CA ALA A 207 -9.08 -8.58 -16.68
C ALA A 207 -9.53 -10.03 -16.95
N GLY A 208 -9.23 -10.99 -16.08
CA GLY A 208 -9.82 -12.33 -16.17
C GLY A 208 -11.35 -12.26 -16.20
N ASP A 209 -12.02 -12.97 -17.09
CA ASP A 209 -13.44 -12.75 -17.33
C ASP A 209 -14.39 -13.38 -16.28
N ALA A 210 -13.84 -14.08 -15.29
CA ALA A 210 -14.55 -14.81 -14.25
C ALA A 210 -15.45 -15.94 -14.79
N THR A 211 -15.21 -16.41 -16.00
CA THR A 211 -15.92 -17.54 -16.60
C THR A 211 -15.00 -18.75 -16.73
N GLY A 212 -15.54 -19.96 -16.59
CA GLY A 212 -14.73 -21.16 -16.67
C GLY A 212 -15.43 -22.41 -16.15
N ALA A 213 -14.74 -23.54 -16.27
CA ALA A 213 -15.29 -24.85 -15.93
C ALA A 213 -15.33 -25.13 -14.42
N THR A 214 -14.60 -24.34 -13.62
CA THR A 214 -14.41 -24.57 -12.18
C THR A 214 -15.04 -23.45 -11.34
N SER A 215 -15.35 -23.74 -10.08
CA SER A 215 -15.73 -22.69 -9.13
C SER A 215 -14.62 -21.66 -8.93
N ALA A 216 -13.35 -22.10 -9.04
CA ALA A 216 -12.19 -21.22 -8.98
C ALA A 216 -12.21 -20.14 -10.08
N ALA A 217 -12.79 -20.41 -11.24
CA ALA A 217 -12.93 -19.41 -12.31
C ALA A 217 -13.81 -18.22 -11.91
N THR A 218 -14.96 -18.49 -11.29
CA THR A 218 -15.88 -17.44 -10.86
C THR A 218 -15.33 -16.59 -9.74
N THR A 219 -14.49 -17.21 -8.91
CA THR A 219 -13.94 -16.55 -7.76
C THR A 219 -12.67 -15.80 -8.23
N ALA A 220 -11.76 -16.41 -9.00
CA ALA A 220 -10.43 -15.92 -9.37
C ALA A 220 -10.36 -14.96 -10.58
N GLY A 221 -11.49 -14.45 -11.08
CA GLY A 221 -11.51 -13.54 -12.25
C GLY A 221 -10.94 -12.15 -12.00
N GLY A 222 -10.67 -11.36 -13.02
CA GLY A 222 -10.09 -10.03 -12.88
C GLY A 222 -11.05 -8.99 -12.29
N VAL A 223 -10.50 -7.80 -12.07
CA VAL A 223 -11.27 -6.62 -11.63
C VAL A 223 -12.10 -6.06 -12.79
N ALA A 224 -11.51 -5.90 -13.97
CA ALA A 224 -12.15 -5.37 -15.18
C ALA A 224 -12.41 -6.47 -16.21
N ARG A 225 -13.43 -7.30 -15.94
CA ARG A 225 -13.73 -8.57 -16.61
C ARG A 225 -14.05 -8.47 -18.11
N ALA A 226 -14.42 -7.29 -18.61
CA ALA A 226 -14.69 -7.03 -20.02
C ALA A 226 -13.57 -6.28 -20.74
N ALA A 227 -12.56 -5.76 -20.01
CA ALA A 227 -11.44 -5.06 -20.62
C ALA A 227 -10.66 -5.98 -21.58
N THR A 228 -10.13 -5.38 -22.65
CA THR A 228 -9.26 -6.12 -23.59
C THR A 228 -7.82 -6.10 -23.11
N ILE A 229 -7.10 -7.17 -23.43
CA ILE A 229 -5.69 -7.32 -23.06
C ILE A 229 -4.83 -7.10 -24.29
N ILE A 230 -3.86 -6.20 -24.17
CA ILE A 230 -2.78 -6.01 -25.13
C ILE A 230 -1.51 -6.48 -24.42
N ALA A 231 -0.76 -7.42 -24.97
CA ALA A 231 0.40 -7.99 -24.29
C ALA A 231 1.70 -7.62 -25.01
N ALA A 232 2.62 -7.00 -24.28
CA ALA A 232 3.98 -6.73 -24.71
C ALA A 232 4.94 -7.58 -23.86
N LYS A 233 5.47 -8.65 -24.45
CA LYS A 233 6.49 -9.48 -23.81
C LYS A 233 7.84 -8.77 -23.89
N VAL A 234 8.33 -8.34 -22.72
CA VAL A 234 9.65 -7.70 -22.53
C VAL A 234 10.54 -8.46 -21.57
N LEU A 235 9.96 -9.41 -20.81
CA LEU A 235 10.69 -10.28 -19.89
C LEU A 235 10.80 -11.70 -20.47
N ASP A 236 11.94 -12.33 -20.26
CA ASP A 236 12.24 -13.69 -20.72
C ASP A 236 11.63 -14.77 -19.82
N SER A 237 11.97 -16.04 -20.09
CA SER A 237 11.48 -17.19 -19.33
C SER A 237 12.01 -17.28 -17.89
N ALA A 238 12.96 -16.43 -17.51
CA ALA A 238 13.45 -16.26 -16.14
C ALA A 238 12.88 -14.99 -15.49
N GLY A 239 11.91 -14.34 -16.12
CA GLY A 239 11.27 -13.14 -15.60
C GLY A 239 12.18 -11.91 -15.67
N SER A 240 13.20 -11.91 -16.52
CA SER A 240 14.19 -10.83 -16.64
C SER A 240 14.19 -10.22 -18.03
N GLY A 241 14.40 -8.91 -18.15
CA GLY A 241 14.44 -8.21 -19.44
C GLY A 241 15.28 -6.95 -19.38
N ALA A 242 15.76 -6.50 -20.54
CA ALA A 242 16.56 -5.28 -20.64
C ALA A 242 15.67 -4.04 -20.44
N ASP A 243 16.18 -3.02 -19.75
CA ASP A 243 15.47 -1.74 -19.62
C ASP A 243 15.16 -1.12 -21.00
N SER A 244 15.99 -1.38 -22.01
CA SER A 244 15.76 -0.97 -23.39
C SER A 244 14.50 -1.61 -24.01
N ASP A 245 14.28 -2.91 -23.78
CA ASP A 245 13.07 -3.59 -24.23
C ASP A 245 11.83 -3.11 -23.45
N VAL A 246 11.99 -2.77 -22.17
CA VAL A 246 10.92 -2.14 -21.37
C VAL A 246 10.53 -0.79 -21.97
N VAL A 247 11.49 0.06 -22.33
CA VAL A 247 11.22 1.37 -22.99
C VAL A 247 10.51 1.16 -24.34
N ALA A 248 10.97 0.21 -25.16
CA ALA A 248 10.31 -0.13 -26.42
C ALA A 248 8.87 -0.64 -26.21
N GLY A 249 8.64 -1.43 -25.16
CA GLY A 249 7.31 -1.90 -24.76
C GLY A 249 6.38 -0.74 -24.35
N ILE A 250 6.88 0.21 -23.56
CA ILE A 250 6.13 1.41 -23.16
C ILE A 250 5.74 2.22 -24.40
N GLU A 251 6.69 2.49 -25.29
CA GLU A 251 6.46 3.21 -26.55
C GLU A 251 5.36 2.55 -27.37
N TRP A 252 5.48 1.24 -27.61
CA TRP A 252 4.51 0.51 -28.40
C TRP A 252 3.12 0.54 -27.76
N CYS A 253 2.99 0.39 -26.45
CA CYS A 253 1.70 0.53 -25.76
C CYS A 253 1.15 1.97 -25.83
N ALA A 254 2.00 2.99 -25.74
CA ALA A 254 1.60 4.39 -25.76
C ALA A 254 1.06 4.83 -27.13
N ASP A 255 1.64 4.32 -28.23
CA ASP A 255 1.23 4.65 -29.60
C ASP A 255 -0.11 4.03 -30.02
N ARG A 256 -0.63 3.09 -29.22
CA ARG A 256 -1.86 2.37 -29.53
C ARG A 256 -3.10 3.14 -29.12
N ALA A 257 -4.03 3.31 -30.06
CA ALA A 257 -5.32 3.95 -29.81
C ALA A 257 -6.26 3.08 -28.95
N ASP A 258 -6.11 1.76 -29.00
CA ASP A 258 -6.89 0.79 -28.22
C ASP A 258 -6.35 0.57 -26.80
N VAL A 259 -5.24 1.21 -26.42
CA VAL A 259 -4.69 1.19 -25.07
C VAL A 259 -5.08 2.46 -24.30
N ARG A 260 -5.60 2.28 -23.09
CA ARG A 260 -5.90 3.37 -22.15
C ARG A 260 -5.10 3.26 -20.84
N VAL A 261 -4.81 2.03 -20.45
CA VAL A 261 -4.03 1.71 -19.23
C VAL A 261 -2.80 0.91 -19.63
N ILE A 262 -1.64 1.24 -19.09
CA ILE A 262 -0.41 0.45 -19.18
C ILE A 262 -0.11 -0.07 -17.78
N SER A 263 -0.01 -1.39 -17.62
CA SER A 263 0.31 -2.05 -16.35
C SER A 263 1.71 -2.66 -16.45
N MET A 264 2.56 -2.32 -15.48
CA MET A 264 3.96 -2.74 -15.43
C MET A 264 4.27 -3.36 -14.06
N SER A 265 4.19 -4.68 -14.00
CA SER A 265 4.48 -5.48 -12.80
C SER A 265 5.94 -5.93 -12.79
N LEU A 266 6.83 -4.97 -13.01
CA LEU A 266 8.26 -5.17 -13.15
C LEU A 266 9.01 -3.97 -12.61
N GLY A 267 10.30 -4.15 -12.37
CA GLY A 267 11.16 -3.02 -12.07
C GLY A 267 12.62 -3.40 -11.92
N SER A 268 13.44 -2.37 -11.84
CA SER A 268 14.88 -2.46 -11.59
C SER A 268 15.22 -1.59 -10.36
N PRO A 269 16.17 -2.02 -9.51
CA PRO A 269 16.46 -1.31 -8.26
C PRO A 269 16.89 0.15 -8.47
N GLY A 270 16.35 1.04 -7.64
CA GLY A 270 16.74 2.44 -7.56
C GLY A 270 16.28 3.31 -8.73
N GLY A 271 16.88 4.50 -8.82
CA GLY A 271 16.53 5.56 -9.77
C GLY A 271 15.96 6.80 -9.08
N ASP A 272 16.14 7.95 -9.74
CA ASP A 272 15.67 9.27 -9.30
C ASP A 272 14.56 9.83 -10.22
N GLY A 273 14.08 8.98 -11.15
CA GLY A 273 13.11 9.32 -12.17
C GLY A 273 13.70 9.86 -13.46
N SER A 274 15.02 10.04 -13.57
CA SER A 274 15.70 10.50 -14.79
C SER A 274 16.16 9.37 -15.74
N ASP A 275 15.99 8.11 -15.32
CA ASP A 275 16.26 6.95 -16.16
C ASP A 275 15.26 6.82 -17.34
N ALA A 276 15.69 6.21 -18.44
CA ALA A 276 14.88 6.17 -19.67
C ALA A 276 13.51 5.51 -19.48
N ALA A 277 13.41 4.45 -18.68
CA ALA A 277 12.13 3.80 -18.39
C ALA A 277 11.18 4.76 -17.66
N SER A 278 11.66 5.46 -16.63
CA SER A 278 10.88 6.49 -15.92
C SER A 278 10.48 7.66 -16.82
N GLN A 279 11.38 8.12 -17.70
CA GLN A 279 11.08 9.17 -18.67
C GLN A 279 10.04 8.72 -19.71
N ALA A 280 10.13 7.50 -20.20
CA ALA A 280 9.16 6.90 -21.11
C ALA A 280 7.78 6.76 -20.45
N VAL A 281 7.72 6.36 -19.17
CA VAL A 281 6.47 6.34 -18.39
C VAL A 281 5.86 7.75 -18.29
N ASN A 282 6.66 8.77 -17.94
CA ASN A 282 6.17 10.14 -17.88
C ASN A 282 5.65 10.63 -19.24
N ALA A 283 6.32 10.27 -20.34
CA ALA A 283 5.90 10.61 -21.69
C ALA A 283 4.64 9.85 -22.13
N ALA A 284 4.47 8.57 -21.75
CA ALA A 284 3.24 7.81 -22.00
C ALA A 284 2.04 8.42 -21.26
N VAL A 285 2.25 8.92 -20.03
CA VAL A 285 1.23 9.67 -19.31
C VAL A 285 0.87 10.96 -20.02
N LEU A 286 1.86 11.70 -20.52
CA LEU A 286 1.63 12.90 -21.33
C LEU A 286 0.88 12.60 -22.64
N ALA A 287 1.07 11.41 -23.21
CA ALA A 287 0.32 10.89 -24.36
C ALA A 287 -1.11 10.43 -24.01
N GLY A 288 -1.54 10.60 -22.76
CA GLY A 288 -2.91 10.34 -22.31
C GLY A 288 -3.16 8.91 -21.80
N LYS A 289 -2.12 8.14 -21.52
CA LYS A 289 -2.24 6.80 -20.91
C LYS A 289 -2.18 6.89 -19.39
N VAL A 290 -2.96 6.09 -18.68
CA VAL A 290 -2.70 5.86 -17.25
C VAL A 290 -1.65 4.77 -17.15
N VAL A 291 -0.51 5.05 -16.53
CA VAL A 291 0.56 4.06 -16.34
C VAL A 291 0.60 3.65 -14.87
N VAL A 292 0.35 2.38 -14.60
CA VAL A 292 0.30 1.77 -13.27
C VAL A 292 1.53 0.88 -13.12
N VAL A 293 2.35 1.12 -12.10
CA VAL A 293 3.68 0.51 -11.95
C VAL A 293 3.85 -0.05 -10.54
N ALA A 294 4.46 -1.22 -10.43
CA ALA A 294 4.82 -1.82 -9.15
C ALA A 294 5.83 -0.96 -8.37
N ALA A 295 5.66 -0.85 -7.06
CA ALA A 295 6.58 -0.12 -6.20
C ALA A 295 7.94 -0.81 -6.03
N GLY A 296 8.05 -2.11 -6.29
CA GLY A 296 9.24 -2.90 -6.00
C GLY A 296 9.06 -3.82 -4.79
N ASN A 297 9.88 -4.86 -4.71
CA ASN A 297 9.85 -5.86 -3.63
C ASN A 297 11.12 -5.82 -2.75
N SER A 298 11.84 -4.69 -2.73
CA SER A 298 13.13 -4.57 -2.03
C SER A 298 13.02 -4.28 -0.53
N GLY A 299 11.85 -4.52 0.06
CA GLY A 299 11.66 -4.54 1.50
C GLY A 299 11.43 -3.18 2.14
N ASP A 300 11.50 -3.20 3.46
CA ASP A 300 10.88 -2.21 4.34
C ASP A 300 11.81 -1.04 4.75
N ALA A 301 13.04 -1.05 4.25
CA ALA A 301 13.95 0.08 4.33
C ALA A 301 13.40 1.28 3.54
N PRO A 302 13.61 2.53 3.98
CA PRO A 302 13.26 3.70 3.18
C PRO A 302 14.08 3.73 1.87
N GLY A 303 13.49 4.24 0.79
CA GLY A 303 14.20 4.43 -0.48
C GLY A 303 14.26 3.21 -1.38
N THR A 304 13.31 2.28 -1.25
CA THR A 304 13.28 1.00 -1.97
C THR A 304 12.31 0.98 -3.16
N ILE A 305 11.78 2.14 -3.57
CA ILE A 305 10.98 2.25 -4.80
C ILE A 305 11.87 1.96 -6.03
N SER A 306 11.47 1.00 -6.85
CA SER A 306 12.17 0.63 -8.10
C SER A 306 11.83 1.55 -9.26
N SER A 307 12.72 1.66 -10.25
CA SER A 307 12.35 2.16 -11.58
C SER A 307 11.51 1.12 -12.32
N PRO A 308 10.47 1.53 -13.10
CA PRO A 308 10.03 2.90 -13.36
C PRO A 308 8.99 3.43 -12.37
N GLY A 309 8.78 2.77 -11.22
CA GLY A 309 7.89 3.21 -10.14
C GLY A 309 8.29 4.54 -9.51
N VAL A 310 9.55 4.98 -9.67
CA VAL A 310 10.01 6.32 -9.27
C VAL A 310 9.52 7.44 -10.20
N ALA A 311 8.94 7.13 -11.36
CA ALA A 311 8.41 8.13 -12.28
C ALA A 311 7.29 8.97 -11.63
N THR A 312 7.46 10.30 -11.66
CA THR A 312 6.55 11.30 -11.10
C THR A 312 5.10 11.08 -11.52
N ALA A 313 4.87 10.83 -12.80
CA ALA A 313 3.53 10.75 -13.38
C ALA A 313 2.87 9.36 -13.24
N ALA A 314 3.64 8.31 -12.93
CA ALA A 314 3.11 6.96 -12.74
C ALA A 314 2.16 6.88 -11.54
N VAL A 315 1.19 5.97 -11.59
CA VAL A 315 0.50 5.47 -10.40
C VAL A 315 1.33 4.30 -9.86
N THR A 316 2.10 4.55 -8.82
CA THR A 316 3.00 3.54 -8.22
C THR A 316 2.28 2.81 -7.09
N VAL A 317 2.29 1.48 -7.13
CA VAL A 317 1.43 0.65 -6.29
C VAL A 317 2.26 -0.20 -5.32
N GLY A 318 2.07 0.03 -4.03
CA GLY A 318 2.57 -0.85 -2.97
C GLY A 318 1.62 -2.02 -2.69
N ALA A 319 2.08 -3.00 -1.91
CA ALA A 319 1.34 -4.21 -1.60
C ALA A 319 0.96 -4.30 -0.12
N ALA A 320 -0.27 -4.74 0.15
CA ALA A 320 -0.77 -5.13 1.45
C ALA A 320 -1.46 -6.50 1.38
N SER A 321 -1.69 -7.11 2.54
CA SER A 321 -2.65 -8.20 2.69
C SER A 321 -4.09 -7.69 2.60
N ASP A 322 -5.03 -8.61 2.37
CA ASP A 322 -6.48 -8.35 2.40
C ASP A 322 -7.13 -9.04 3.60
N ALA A 323 -8.36 -8.65 3.93
CA ALA A 323 -9.19 -9.29 4.96
C ALA A 323 -9.63 -10.72 4.61
N SER A 324 -9.47 -11.16 3.36
CA SER A 324 -10.01 -12.44 2.86
C SER A 324 -9.12 -13.68 3.05
N ALA A 325 -7.96 -13.57 3.71
CA ALA A 325 -7.15 -14.75 4.02
C ALA A 325 -7.96 -15.72 4.92
N LEU A 326 -8.23 -16.92 4.40
CA LEU A 326 -9.06 -17.92 5.07
C LEU A 326 -8.26 -18.58 6.20
N ALA A 327 -8.93 -18.84 7.32
CA ALA A 327 -8.32 -19.61 8.41
C ALA A 327 -7.96 -21.04 7.95
N GLY A 328 -6.70 -21.44 8.11
CA GLY A 328 -6.22 -22.81 7.85
C GLY A 328 -5.34 -22.95 6.61
N SER A 329 -4.93 -21.83 6.03
CA SER A 329 -4.02 -21.79 4.91
C SER A 329 -2.58 -21.50 5.36
N ALA A 330 -1.60 -21.61 4.45
CA ALA A 330 -0.19 -21.53 4.82
C ALA A 330 0.24 -20.09 5.19
N ASP A 331 -0.38 -19.07 4.57
CA ASP A 331 -0.42 -17.70 5.09
C ASP A 331 -1.52 -17.60 6.16
N THR A 332 -1.15 -17.90 7.41
CA THR A 332 -2.09 -17.90 8.54
C THR A 332 -2.58 -16.50 8.96
N ASP A 333 -2.07 -15.45 8.30
CA ASP A 333 -2.19 -14.07 8.73
C ASP A 333 -3.27 -13.37 7.91
N ALA A 334 -4.38 -13.07 8.59
CA ALA A 334 -5.55 -12.43 7.99
C ALA A 334 -5.76 -11.03 8.54
N GLY A 335 -6.35 -10.15 7.72
CA GLY A 335 -6.57 -8.75 8.03
C GLY A 335 -5.63 -7.84 7.23
N PHE A 336 -5.91 -6.53 7.25
CA PHE A 336 -5.11 -5.55 6.51
C PHE A 336 -3.80 -5.24 7.25
N TYR A 337 -2.67 -5.50 6.60
CA TYR A 337 -1.35 -5.06 7.00
C TYR A 337 -0.48 -4.86 5.76
N LEU A 338 0.49 -3.97 5.86
CA LEU A 338 1.42 -3.68 4.77
C LEU A 338 2.34 -4.88 4.54
N ALA A 339 2.51 -5.30 3.28
CA ALA A 339 3.37 -6.43 2.98
C ALA A 339 4.84 -6.05 3.23
N GLY A 340 5.59 -6.88 3.97
CA GLY A 340 6.97 -6.59 4.35
C GLY A 340 7.90 -6.31 3.17
N PHE A 341 7.71 -7.02 2.05
CA PHE A 341 8.53 -6.84 0.85
C PHE A 341 8.23 -5.55 0.08
N SER A 342 7.06 -4.93 0.27
CA SER A 342 6.62 -3.81 -0.57
C SER A 342 7.58 -2.63 -0.46
N GLY A 343 7.93 -2.03 -1.61
CA GLY A 343 8.80 -0.86 -1.69
C GLY A 343 8.26 0.33 -0.89
N ARG A 344 9.19 1.13 -0.36
CA ARG A 344 8.94 2.29 0.49
C ARG A 344 9.61 3.53 -0.10
N GLY A 345 8.90 4.64 -0.02
CA GLY A 345 9.50 5.95 -0.24
C GLY A 345 10.50 6.34 0.86
N PRO A 346 11.03 7.56 0.79
CA PRO A 346 10.91 8.48 -0.35
C PRO A 346 11.71 7.97 -1.56
N THR A 347 11.45 8.49 -2.75
CA THR A 347 12.40 8.29 -3.87
C THR A 347 13.72 9.01 -3.58
N THR A 348 14.80 8.65 -4.28
CA THR A 348 16.11 9.33 -4.13
C THR A 348 16.08 10.80 -4.54
N ASN A 349 15.15 11.19 -5.41
CA ASN A 349 14.89 12.58 -5.77
C ASN A 349 14.05 13.27 -4.67
N PRO A 350 14.62 14.21 -3.89
CA PRO A 350 13.89 14.87 -2.81
C PRO A 350 12.80 15.83 -3.29
N ALA A 351 12.78 16.19 -4.58
CA ALA A 351 11.76 17.03 -5.20
C ALA A 351 10.61 16.22 -5.81
N ALA A 352 10.74 14.90 -5.90
CA ALA A 352 9.69 14.05 -6.46
C ALA A 352 8.50 13.94 -5.49
N PRO A 353 7.29 13.67 -6.01
CA PRO A 353 6.14 13.36 -5.19
C PRO A 353 6.39 12.12 -4.32
N LEU A 354 5.59 12.03 -3.26
CA LEU A 354 5.55 10.88 -2.37
C LEU A 354 5.25 9.58 -3.14
N LYS A 355 5.91 8.49 -2.74
CA LYS A 355 5.75 7.14 -3.31
C LYS A 355 5.75 6.08 -2.18
N PRO A 356 5.02 4.96 -2.33
CA PRO A 356 4.07 4.66 -3.41
C PRO A 356 2.90 5.65 -3.43
N ASP A 357 2.13 5.71 -4.52
CA ASP A 357 0.95 6.58 -4.58
C ASP A 357 -0.21 5.96 -3.80
N VAL A 358 -0.42 4.64 -3.95
CA VAL A 358 -1.47 3.89 -3.27
C VAL A 358 -0.98 2.48 -2.96
N VAL A 359 -1.68 1.79 -2.06
CA VAL A 359 -1.44 0.38 -1.74
C VAL A 359 -2.66 -0.46 -2.11
N ALA A 360 -2.46 -1.66 -2.63
CA ALA A 360 -3.52 -2.59 -3.00
C ALA A 360 -3.19 -4.03 -2.57
N PRO A 361 -4.17 -4.95 -2.60
CA PRO A 361 -3.93 -6.34 -2.29
C PRO A 361 -2.84 -6.96 -3.16
N GLY A 362 -1.81 -7.52 -2.54
CA GLY A 362 -0.67 -8.12 -3.23
C GLY A 362 -0.06 -9.32 -2.53
N LEU A 363 -0.71 -9.87 -1.50
CA LEU A 363 -0.27 -11.07 -0.79
C LEU A 363 -1.17 -12.27 -1.18
N SER A 364 -0.54 -13.38 -1.58
CA SER A 364 -1.16 -14.66 -1.92
C SER A 364 -2.25 -14.62 -3.00
N VAL A 365 -2.21 -13.61 -3.86
CA VAL A 365 -3.24 -13.36 -4.87
C VAL A 365 -3.37 -14.54 -5.84
N VAL A 366 -4.55 -15.18 -5.85
CA VAL A 366 -4.88 -16.28 -6.76
C VAL A 366 -5.36 -15.74 -8.11
N ALA A 367 -4.69 -16.14 -9.19
CA ALA A 367 -5.07 -15.83 -10.57
C ALA A 367 -4.65 -16.95 -11.54
N ALA A 368 -4.75 -16.69 -12.85
CA ALA A 368 -4.52 -17.66 -13.92
C ALA A 368 -3.11 -18.26 -13.89
N ASP A 369 -3.02 -19.58 -14.11
CA ASP A 369 -1.76 -20.33 -14.18
C ASP A 369 -1.40 -20.66 -15.64
N ALA A 370 -0.29 -20.12 -16.14
CA ALA A 370 0.10 -20.25 -17.55
C ALA A 370 0.41 -21.70 -17.96
N GLY A 371 0.16 -22.02 -19.23
CA GLY A 371 0.35 -23.38 -19.75
C GLY A 371 -0.72 -24.37 -19.29
N THR A 372 -1.73 -23.89 -18.55
CA THR A 372 -2.90 -24.66 -18.14
C THR A 372 -4.16 -24.09 -18.78
N THR A 373 -5.17 -24.92 -19.02
CA THR A 373 -6.46 -24.43 -19.54
C THR A 373 -7.32 -23.83 -18.43
N SER A 374 -7.23 -24.34 -17.20
CA SER A 374 -8.13 -24.00 -16.09
C SER A 374 -7.44 -24.11 -14.72
N GLY A 375 -6.13 -23.87 -14.67
CA GLY A 375 -5.32 -23.90 -13.45
C GLY A 375 -5.20 -22.52 -12.82
N TYR A 376 -5.07 -22.48 -11.50
CA TYR A 376 -4.92 -21.23 -10.76
C TYR A 376 -3.79 -21.37 -9.75
N VAL A 377 -3.00 -20.30 -9.63
CA VAL A 377 -1.81 -20.24 -8.77
C VAL A 377 -1.84 -18.93 -7.97
N ALA A 378 -1.31 -18.99 -6.75
CA ALA A 378 -1.15 -17.82 -5.92
C ALA A 378 0.27 -17.27 -6.04
N MET A 379 0.37 -15.95 -6.06
CA MET A 379 1.64 -15.22 -6.07
C MET A 379 1.53 -14.02 -5.14
N SER A 380 2.67 -13.63 -4.57
CA SER A 380 2.78 -12.45 -3.70
C SER A 380 3.75 -11.45 -4.32
N GLY A 381 3.39 -10.17 -4.31
CA GLY A 381 4.23 -9.12 -4.85
C GLY A 381 3.49 -7.81 -5.08
N THR A 382 4.25 -6.71 -5.17
CA THR A 382 3.72 -5.47 -5.77
C THR A 382 3.32 -5.69 -7.24
N SER A 383 3.85 -6.73 -7.88
CA SER A 383 3.36 -7.26 -9.15
C SER A 383 1.90 -7.64 -9.18
N MET A 384 1.31 -8.10 -8.08
CA MET A 384 -0.10 -8.51 -8.02
C MET A 384 -1.01 -7.34 -7.64
N ALA A 385 -0.50 -6.40 -6.84
CA ALA A 385 -1.20 -5.18 -6.48
C ALA A 385 -1.35 -4.22 -7.67
N THR A 386 -0.35 -4.14 -8.55
CA THR A 386 -0.36 -3.30 -9.77
C THR A 386 -1.53 -3.58 -10.72
N PRO A 387 -1.75 -4.82 -11.22
CA PRO A 387 -2.82 -5.13 -12.16
C PRO A 387 -4.20 -5.01 -11.52
N PHE A 388 -4.29 -5.18 -10.19
CA PHE A 388 -5.51 -4.89 -9.46
C PHE A 388 -5.91 -3.42 -9.63
N VAL A 389 -4.96 -2.50 -9.40
CA VAL A 389 -5.20 -1.06 -9.59
C VAL A 389 -5.42 -0.74 -11.07
N ALA A 390 -4.72 -1.40 -11.99
CA ALA A 390 -4.96 -1.23 -13.43
C ALA A 390 -6.40 -1.59 -13.82
N GLY A 391 -6.95 -2.66 -13.25
CA GLY A 391 -8.36 -3.02 -13.43
C GLY A 391 -9.32 -2.01 -12.80
N VAL A 392 -9.05 -1.53 -11.58
CA VAL A 392 -9.86 -0.45 -10.95
C VAL A 392 -9.87 0.81 -11.82
N VAL A 393 -8.71 1.20 -12.36
CA VAL A 393 -8.58 2.31 -13.29
C VAL A 393 -9.41 2.06 -14.54
N ALA A 394 -9.42 0.84 -15.09
CA ALA A 394 -10.23 0.51 -16.26
C ALA A 394 -11.73 0.69 -16.00
N LEU A 395 -12.23 0.27 -14.83
CA LEU A 395 -13.61 0.55 -14.41
C LEU A 395 -13.89 2.07 -14.35
N GLY A 396 -12.94 2.85 -13.82
CA GLY A 396 -13.06 4.32 -13.78
C GLY A 396 -13.07 4.96 -15.16
N LEU A 397 -12.26 4.45 -16.10
CA LEU A 397 -12.21 4.93 -17.48
C LEU A 397 -13.41 4.48 -18.30
N GLU A 398 -14.09 3.39 -17.96
CA GLU A 398 -15.40 3.08 -18.52
C GLU A 398 -16.46 4.07 -18.00
N ALA A 399 -16.45 4.33 -16.69
CA ALA A 399 -17.42 5.22 -16.03
C ALA A 399 -17.28 6.68 -16.49
N VAL A 400 -16.04 7.13 -16.68
CA VAL A 400 -15.69 8.49 -17.09
C VAL A 400 -14.69 8.42 -18.26
N PRO A 401 -15.15 8.12 -19.50
CA PRO A 401 -14.28 7.89 -20.65
C PRO A 401 -13.30 9.01 -20.98
N GLY A 402 -13.68 10.26 -20.68
CA GLY A 402 -12.87 11.46 -20.90
C GLY A 402 -11.91 11.83 -19.77
N ALA A 403 -11.81 11.03 -18.70
CA ALA A 403 -10.89 11.32 -17.60
C ALA A 403 -9.43 11.30 -18.09
N THR A 404 -8.67 12.33 -17.69
CA THR A 404 -7.23 12.40 -17.97
C THR A 404 -6.44 11.54 -16.98
N PRO A 405 -5.20 11.15 -17.31
CA PRO A 405 -4.37 10.40 -16.37
C PRO A 405 -4.15 11.08 -15.03
N THR A 406 -3.99 12.41 -15.03
CA THR A 406 -3.89 13.20 -13.78
C THR A 406 -5.18 13.11 -12.96
N GLN A 407 -6.36 13.24 -13.58
CA GLN A 407 -7.63 13.13 -12.86
C GLN A 407 -7.81 11.74 -12.24
N VAL A 408 -7.40 10.68 -12.95
CA VAL A 408 -7.42 9.32 -12.43
C VAL A 408 -6.49 9.17 -11.22
N LYS A 409 -5.24 9.64 -11.34
CA LYS A 409 -4.25 9.57 -10.26
C LYS A 409 -4.70 10.38 -9.04
N ASP A 410 -5.19 11.60 -9.23
CA ASP A 410 -5.69 12.47 -8.17
C ASP A 410 -6.91 11.85 -7.47
N ALA A 411 -7.84 11.24 -8.24
CA ALA A 411 -9.00 10.57 -7.67
C ALA A 411 -8.60 9.35 -6.82
N LEU A 412 -7.67 8.52 -7.29
CA LEU A 412 -7.14 7.38 -6.52
C LEU A 412 -6.52 7.84 -5.20
N GLN A 413 -5.68 8.87 -5.24
CA GLN A 413 -5.02 9.43 -4.06
C GLN A 413 -6.02 10.05 -3.08
N ALA A 414 -6.99 10.82 -3.58
CA ALA A 414 -7.97 11.51 -2.75
C ALA A 414 -9.00 10.57 -2.11
N SER A 415 -9.24 9.40 -2.72
CA SER A 415 -10.23 8.44 -2.27
C SER A 415 -9.65 7.25 -1.51
N ALA A 416 -8.32 7.13 -1.44
CA ALA A 416 -7.67 6.02 -0.76
C ALA A 416 -8.01 6.02 0.75
N HIS A 417 -8.17 4.83 1.31
CA HIS A 417 -8.41 4.63 2.72
C HIS A 417 -7.08 4.74 3.49
N ASP A 418 -6.95 5.81 4.26
CA ASP A 418 -5.76 6.12 5.04
C ASP A 418 -5.31 4.95 5.94
N ALA A 419 -4.00 4.69 5.95
CA ALA A 419 -3.35 3.62 6.68
C ALA A 419 -1.92 4.07 7.03
N GLY A 420 -1.36 3.61 8.15
CA GLY A 420 -0.07 4.12 8.61
C GLY A 420 -0.21 5.36 9.49
N ALA A 421 0.65 6.35 9.24
CA ALA A 421 0.50 7.66 9.88
C ALA A 421 -0.80 8.33 9.41
N ASP A 422 -1.27 9.36 10.12
CA ASP A 422 -2.44 10.08 9.63
C ASP A 422 -2.06 10.92 8.40
N GLY A 423 -2.73 10.63 7.28
CA GLY A 423 -2.45 11.25 5.99
C GLY A 423 -1.29 10.58 5.23
N ALA A 424 -0.99 11.11 4.04
CA ALA A 424 -0.06 10.46 3.13
C ALA A 424 1.36 10.31 3.72
N ASP A 425 1.92 9.10 3.61
CA ASP A 425 3.25 8.73 4.12
C ASP A 425 4.05 7.87 3.13
N ASN A 426 5.33 7.63 3.43
CA ASN A 426 6.25 6.94 2.52
C ASN A 426 6.05 5.41 2.53
N GLU A 427 5.13 4.92 3.35
CA GLU A 427 4.93 3.52 3.63
C GLU A 427 3.67 3.02 2.90
N TRP A 428 2.55 3.71 3.11
CA TRP A 428 1.23 3.41 2.57
C TRP A 428 0.82 4.31 1.41
N GLY A 429 1.63 5.29 1.07
CA GLY A 429 1.25 6.29 0.09
C GLY A 429 0.10 7.14 0.60
N TYR A 430 -0.92 7.32 -0.22
CA TYR A 430 -2.18 7.94 0.19
C TYR A 430 -3.14 6.94 0.87
N GLY A 431 -2.77 5.66 0.96
CA GLY A 431 -3.53 4.62 1.63
C GLY A 431 -3.95 3.47 0.72
N LEU A 432 -4.87 2.64 1.23
CA LEU A 432 -5.43 1.49 0.54
C LEU A 432 -6.42 1.91 -0.53
N VAL A 433 -6.35 1.30 -1.72
CA VAL A 433 -7.29 1.61 -2.81
C VAL A 433 -8.72 1.26 -2.41
N ASP A 434 -9.61 2.27 -2.47
CA ASP A 434 -11.06 2.13 -2.35
C ASP A 434 -11.69 2.40 -3.71
N ALA A 435 -12.05 1.33 -4.41
CA ALA A 435 -12.49 1.43 -5.78
C ALA A 435 -13.89 2.10 -5.91
N GLN A 436 -14.78 1.97 -4.92
CA GLN A 436 -16.07 2.68 -4.93
C GLN A 436 -15.87 4.18 -4.68
N ALA A 437 -15.05 4.53 -3.69
CA ALA A 437 -14.73 5.92 -3.41
C ALA A 437 -13.97 6.58 -4.58
N PHE A 438 -13.11 5.82 -5.26
CA PHE A 438 -12.40 6.26 -6.47
C PHE A 438 -13.37 6.63 -7.59
N LEU A 439 -14.34 5.76 -7.92
CA LEU A 439 -15.34 6.06 -8.95
C LEU A 439 -16.16 7.30 -8.59
N ALA A 440 -16.53 7.46 -7.32
CA ALA A 440 -17.24 8.64 -6.85
C ALA A 440 -16.37 9.91 -6.98
N ALA A 441 -15.09 9.85 -6.59
CA ALA A 441 -14.13 10.94 -6.70
C ALA A 441 -13.85 11.32 -8.16
N LEU A 442 -13.86 10.35 -9.08
CA LEU A 442 -13.70 10.58 -10.52
C LEU A 442 -14.96 11.18 -11.16
N GLY A 443 -16.09 11.19 -10.44
CA GLY A 443 -17.35 11.80 -10.88
C GLY A 443 -18.33 10.84 -11.56
N ALA A 444 -18.21 9.52 -11.34
CA ALA A 444 -19.17 8.53 -11.83
C ALA A 444 -20.55 8.76 -11.18
N THR A 445 -21.62 8.73 -11.98
CA THR A 445 -22.98 8.89 -11.46
C THR A 445 -23.47 7.59 -10.81
N ALA A 446 -23.38 7.48 -9.49
CA ALA A 446 -23.77 6.27 -8.75
C ALA A 446 -25.30 6.14 -8.55
N SER A 447 -25.81 4.90 -8.62
CA SER A 447 -27.21 4.54 -8.30
C SER A 447 -27.41 3.88 -6.92
N SER A 448 -26.33 3.59 -6.15
CA SER A 448 -26.38 3.07 -4.77
C SER A 448 -25.00 3.15 -4.07
N PRO A 449 -24.88 2.89 -2.75
CA PRO A 449 -24.27 3.81 -1.77
C PRO A 449 -22.79 4.12 -2.02
N THR A 450 -22.40 5.35 -1.68
CA THR A 450 -21.11 6.00 -2.00
C THR A 450 -19.98 5.73 -1.01
N THR A 451 -20.09 4.70 -0.15
CA THR A 451 -19.10 4.47 0.93
C THR A 451 -18.86 2.99 1.18
N THR A 452 -17.63 2.54 0.92
CA THR A 452 -17.12 1.24 1.34
C THR A 452 -17.06 1.17 2.86
N ALA A 453 -17.55 0.08 3.44
CA ALA A 453 -17.38 -0.19 4.86
C ALA A 453 -15.98 -0.78 5.11
N TRP A 454 -15.11 -0.01 5.74
CA TRP A 454 -13.78 -0.44 6.14
C TRP A 454 -13.77 -0.97 7.58
N PRO A 455 -12.85 -1.90 7.92
CA PRO A 455 -12.61 -2.31 9.30
C PRO A 455 -12.27 -1.11 10.18
N ALA A 456 -12.46 -1.27 11.50
CA ALA A 456 -12.06 -0.24 12.44
C ALA A 456 -10.55 -0.08 12.42
N ARG A 457 -10.07 1.13 12.09
CA ARG A 457 -8.66 1.53 12.14
C ARG A 457 -8.35 2.19 13.48
N GLN A 458 -7.26 1.76 14.12
CA GLN A 458 -6.71 2.40 15.31
C GLN A 458 -5.21 2.61 15.11
N VAL A 459 -4.75 3.85 15.33
CA VAL A 459 -3.33 4.19 15.31
C VAL A 459 -2.81 4.26 16.74
N VAL A 460 -1.71 3.57 16.99
CA VAL A 460 -1.05 3.48 18.28
C VAL A 460 0.40 3.91 18.12
N SER A 461 0.90 4.76 19.01
CA SER A 461 2.32 5.14 19.01
C SER A 461 2.88 5.17 20.42
N GLY A 462 4.20 5.03 20.53
CA GLY A 462 4.86 5.02 21.82
C GLY A 462 6.36 4.81 21.72
N SER A 463 6.95 4.51 22.87
CA SER A 463 8.36 4.13 22.98
C SER A 463 8.53 2.96 23.96
N VAL A 464 9.57 2.17 23.72
CA VAL A 464 9.97 1.08 24.60
C VAL A 464 11.46 1.21 24.88
N GLY A 465 11.80 1.24 26.18
CA GLY A 465 13.20 1.29 26.63
C GLY A 465 13.91 -0.04 26.38
N ALA A 466 15.24 -0.02 26.35
CA ALA A 466 16.05 -1.20 26.08
C ALA A 466 15.75 -2.39 27.00
N GLY A 467 15.44 -3.55 26.39
CA GLY A 467 15.03 -4.77 27.09
C GLY A 467 13.67 -4.65 27.80
N GLY A 468 12.91 -3.61 27.48
CA GLY A 468 11.60 -3.33 28.04
C GLY A 468 10.47 -3.93 27.21
N THR A 469 9.27 -3.89 27.79
CA THR A 469 8.03 -4.32 27.14
C THR A 469 6.93 -3.33 27.48
N VAL A 470 6.10 -2.98 26.50
CA VAL A 470 4.90 -2.14 26.67
C VAL A 470 3.70 -2.88 26.09
N ASP A 471 2.60 -2.91 26.85
CA ASP A 471 1.31 -3.42 26.39
C ASP A 471 0.39 -2.22 26.11
N VAL A 472 -0.04 -2.06 24.86
CA VAL A 472 -1.00 -1.01 24.48
C VAL A 472 -2.37 -1.62 24.21
N PRO A 473 -3.41 -1.26 25.00
CA PRO A 473 -4.74 -1.81 24.82
C PRO A 473 -5.44 -1.23 23.58
N PHE A 474 -6.18 -2.06 22.88
CA PHE A 474 -7.08 -1.65 21.79
C PHE A 474 -8.37 -2.47 21.85
N ALA A 475 -9.44 -1.96 21.24
CA ALA A 475 -10.78 -2.53 21.38
C ALA A 475 -11.20 -3.25 20.10
N VAL A 476 -11.76 -4.46 20.25
CA VAL A 476 -12.44 -5.17 19.17
C VAL A 476 -13.91 -5.24 19.54
N ASP A 477 -14.74 -4.48 18.84
CA ASP A 477 -16.15 -4.32 19.17
C ASP A 477 -17.00 -5.51 18.67
N VAL A 478 -16.63 -6.07 17.52
CA VAL A 478 -17.36 -7.16 16.86
C VAL A 478 -16.46 -8.39 16.76
N ALA A 479 -16.93 -9.51 17.29
CA ALA A 479 -16.22 -10.80 17.21
C ALA A 479 -16.32 -11.41 15.80
N GLY A 480 -15.35 -12.27 15.46
CA GLY A 480 -15.34 -13.08 14.24
C GLY A 480 -14.71 -12.41 13.02
N GLY A 481 -14.32 -11.14 13.11
CA GLY A 481 -13.52 -10.46 12.08
C GLY A 481 -12.01 -10.61 12.31
N PRO A 482 -11.19 -10.34 11.28
CA PRO A 482 -9.74 -10.39 11.40
C PRO A 482 -9.19 -9.22 12.22
N ILE A 483 -7.94 -9.37 12.68
CA ILE A 483 -7.09 -8.27 13.12
C ILE A 483 -5.83 -8.29 12.28
N GLY A 484 -5.53 -7.17 11.60
CA GLY A 484 -4.26 -6.92 10.95
C GLY A 484 -3.49 -5.82 11.69
N VAL A 485 -2.18 -5.99 11.87
CA VAL A 485 -1.31 -4.98 12.48
C VAL A 485 -0.09 -4.76 11.59
N THR A 486 0.25 -3.49 11.40
CA THR A 486 1.55 -3.06 10.90
C THR A 486 2.18 -2.14 11.93
N LEU A 487 3.22 -2.61 12.61
CA LEU A 487 4.05 -1.80 13.50
C LEU A 487 5.33 -1.40 12.76
N GLN A 488 5.66 -0.12 12.85
CA GLN A 488 6.82 0.50 12.26
C GLN A 488 7.71 1.02 13.38
N THR A 489 8.99 0.67 13.34
CA THR A 489 10.02 1.35 14.14
C THR A 489 10.36 2.69 13.48
N THR A 490 10.11 3.79 14.19
CA THR A 490 10.15 5.16 13.63
C THR A 490 11.48 5.89 13.85
N ASN A 491 12.39 5.29 14.61
CA ASN A 491 13.75 5.78 14.79
C ASN A 491 14.76 4.71 14.39
N GLY A 492 16.03 5.10 14.31
CA GLY A 492 17.12 4.16 14.02
C GLY A 492 17.48 4.09 12.55
N ALA A 493 18.23 3.05 12.20
CA ALA A 493 18.69 2.78 10.85
C ALA A 493 19.04 1.30 10.69
N ALA A 494 19.15 0.84 9.45
CA ALA A 494 19.74 -0.44 9.14
C ALA A 494 21.23 -0.45 9.55
N THR A 495 21.62 -1.43 10.35
CA THR A 495 22.98 -1.61 10.85
C THR A 495 23.50 -2.99 10.48
N CYS A 496 24.75 -3.06 10.04
CA CYS A 496 25.37 -4.35 9.73
C CYS A 496 25.57 -5.17 11.00
N VAL A 497 25.12 -6.41 10.97
CA VAL A 497 25.21 -7.36 12.09
C VAL A 497 26.65 -7.76 12.38
N LEU A 498 27.47 -7.97 11.33
CA LEU A 498 28.87 -8.34 11.47
C LEU A 498 29.75 -7.71 10.39
N TRP A 499 30.55 -6.73 10.79
CA TRP A 499 31.63 -6.18 9.96
C TRP A 499 32.87 -7.05 10.03
N LEU A 500 33.37 -7.49 8.87
CA LEU A 500 34.69 -8.11 8.78
C LEU A 500 35.35 -7.72 7.45
N LEU A 501 36.58 -7.21 7.52
CA LEU A 501 37.38 -6.76 6.36
C LEU A 501 36.67 -5.71 5.47
N GLY A 502 35.79 -4.89 6.04
CA GLY A 502 35.07 -3.84 5.30
C GLY A 502 33.84 -4.33 4.53
N THR A 503 33.47 -5.61 4.68
CA THR A 503 32.22 -6.16 4.15
C THR A 503 31.29 -6.55 5.29
N CYS A 504 29.99 -6.42 5.04
CA CYS A 504 28.97 -6.91 5.95
C CYS A 504 28.68 -8.39 5.66
N LEU A 505 28.97 -9.27 6.62
CA LEU A 505 28.95 -10.72 6.42
C LEU A 505 27.70 -11.43 6.92
N TYR A 506 26.82 -10.73 7.66
CA TYR A 506 25.62 -11.30 8.26
C TYR A 506 24.35 -10.49 7.99
N GLY A 507 24.35 -9.71 6.91
CA GLY A 507 23.23 -8.84 6.57
C GLY A 507 23.07 -7.67 7.53
N TYR A 508 21.98 -6.94 7.35
CA TYR A 508 21.68 -5.74 8.12
C TYR A 508 20.37 -5.91 8.86
N GLU A 509 20.34 -5.42 10.08
CA GLU A 509 19.21 -5.42 11.00
C GLU A 509 18.88 -3.97 11.35
N TRP A 510 17.61 -3.66 11.51
CA TRP A 510 17.18 -2.36 11.97
C TRP A 510 17.54 -2.19 13.46
N ALA A 511 18.31 -1.16 13.78
CA ALA A 511 18.64 -0.82 15.16
C ALA A 511 17.97 0.52 15.52
N PRO A 512 17.04 0.54 16.50
CA PRO A 512 16.71 -0.52 17.46
C PRO A 512 15.79 -1.61 16.89
N ASP A 513 15.91 -2.82 17.43
CA ASP A 513 15.07 -3.97 17.06
C ASP A 513 13.89 -4.10 18.04
N LEU A 514 12.67 -4.06 17.48
CA LEU A 514 11.41 -4.09 18.21
C LEU A 514 10.56 -5.27 17.74
N ASP A 515 10.21 -6.18 18.65
CA ASP A 515 9.28 -7.29 18.40
C ASP A 515 7.84 -6.87 18.72
N ALA A 516 6.88 -7.48 18.02
CA ALA A 516 5.45 -7.24 18.25
C ALA A 516 4.66 -8.55 18.51
N TYR A 517 3.68 -8.47 19.41
CA TYR A 517 2.80 -9.58 19.75
C TYR A 517 1.34 -9.14 19.89
N LEU A 518 0.42 -9.94 19.36
CA LEU A 518 -1.01 -9.81 19.64
C LEU A 518 -1.39 -10.62 20.87
N VAL A 519 -1.89 -9.95 21.90
CA VAL A 519 -2.35 -10.57 23.15
C VAL A 519 -3.88 -10.46 23.22
N ASN A 520 -4.54 -11.61 23.31
CA ASN A 520 -5.99 -11.69 23.35
C ASN A 520 -6.57 -11.25 24.73
N PRO A 521 -7.91 -11.10 24.86
CA PRO A 521 -8.54 -10.68 26.11
C PRO A 521 -8.31 -11.64 27.29
N SER A 522 -7.99 -12.91 27.04
CA SER A 522 -7.63 -13.88 28.10
C SER A 522 -6.18 -13.72 28.60
N GLY A 523 -5.38 -12.92 27.91
CA GLY A 523 -3.97 -12.67 28.22
C GLY A 523 -2.98 -13.58 27.50
N ALA A 524 -3.43 -14.41 26.55
CA ALA A 524 -2.56 -15.26 25.76
C ALA A 524 -2.03 -14.51 24.53
N VAL A 525 -0.75 -14.71 24.22
CA VAL A 525 -0.15 -14.32 22.94
C VAL A 525 -0.69 -15.26 21.86
N VAL A 526 -1.27 -14.72 20.79
CA VAL A 526 -1.87 -15.51 19.70
C VAL A 526 -1.20 -15.28 18.35
N ALA A 527 -0.46 -14.19 18.19
CA ALA A 527 0.41 -13.94 17.04
C ALA A 527 1.66 -13.18 17.49
N SER A 528 2.76 -13.33 16.76
CA SER A 528 4.04 -12.69 17.03
C SER A 528 4.83 -12.46 15.75
N SER A 529 5.59 -11.36 15.73
CA SER A 529 6.49 -10.97 14.66
C SER A 529 7.78 -10.46 15.32
N ARG A 530 8.91 -10.90 14.76
CA ARG A 530 10.27 -10.72 15.33
C ARG A 530 11.30 -10.57 14.22
N CYS A 531 11.18 -9.50 13.44
CA CYS A 531 11.84 -9.40 12.15
C CYS A 531 13.25 -8.86 12.31
N MET A 532 14.25 -9.68 11.95
CA MET A 532 15.66 -9.35 12.17
C MET A 532 16.48 -9.44 10.87
N LEU A 533 16.58 -10.64 10.26
CA LEU A 533 17.51 -10.91 9.14
C LEU A 533 16.99 -11.86 8.05
N SER A 534 15.84 -12.49 8.29
CA SER A 534 15.18 -13.44 7.41
C SER A 534 13.70 -13.38 7.74
N ALA A 535 12.83 -13.40 6.74
CA ALA A 535 11.39 -13.54 6.94
C ALA A 535 11.14 -14.81 7.78
N SER A 536 10.89 -14.65 9.07
CA SER A 536 10.72 -15.79 9.99
C SER A 536 9.33 -16.42 9.85
N ASN A 537 8.42 -15.76 9.14
CA ASN A 537 7.04 -16.16 8.90
C ASN A 537 6.48 -15.71 7.52
N GLY A 538 7.31 -15.24 6.58
CA GLY A 538 6.84 -14.73 5.27
C GLY A 538 6.19 -13.34 5.27
N ASN A 539 5.82 -12.81 6.45
CA ASN A 539 5.01 -11.58 6.56
C ASN A 539 5.81 -10.29 6.76
N CYS A 540 7.10 -10.38 7.06
CA CYS A 540 8.00 -9.23 7.20
C CYS A 540 9.33 -9.43 6.45
N ALA A 541 10.01 -8.32 6.13
CA ALA A 541 11.24 -8.33 5.34
C ALA A 541 12.42 -7.73 6.12
N ALA A 542 13.64 -8.12 5.75
CA ALA A 542 14.83 -7.43 6.22
C ALA A 542 14.87 -5.98 5.67
N PRO A 543 15.45 -5.02 6.41
CA PRO A 543 16.17 -5.16 7.69
C PRO A 543 15.31 -5.32 8.95
N GLY A 544 13.99 -5.49 8.88
CA GLY A 544 13.16 -5.66 10.08
C GLY A 544 12.79 -4.33 10.74
N ARG A 545 12.52 -3.31 9.92
CA ARG A 545 11.99 -2.03 10.42
C ARG A 545 10.51 -2.18 10.80
N PHE A 546 9.81 -3.17 10.24
CA PHE A 546 8.39 -3.41 10.44
C PHE A 546 8.09 -4.78 11.02
N GLU A 547 7.07 -4.81 11.87
CA GLU A 547 6.46 -6.01 12.42
C GLU A 547 5.01 -6.11 11.93
N THR A 548 4.66 -7.23 11.33
CA THR A 548 3.34 -7.47 10.73
C THR A 548 2.69 -8.68 11.37
N LEU A 549 1.43 -8.54 11.76
CA LEU A 549 0.69 -9.56 12.50
C LEU A 549 -0.71 -9.67 11.93
N GLY A 550 -1.18 -10.90 11.74
CA GLY A 550 -2.56 -11.18 11.35
C GLY A 550 -3.21 -12.25 12.22
N ILE A 551 -4.52 -12.14 12.47
CA ILE A 551 -5.36 -13.27 12.88
C ILE A 551 -6.70 -13.19 12.17
N ALA A 552 -7.29 -14.33 11.81
CA ALA A 552 -8.56 -14.37 11.08
C ALA A 552 -9.81 -14.14 11.93
N ASN A 553 -9.79 -14.58 13.20
CA ASN A 553 -10.99 -14.65 14.03
C ASN A 553 -10.74 -14.07 15.41
N ALA A 554 -10.95 -12.76 15.56
CA ALA A 554 -10.82 -12.08 16.84
C ALA A 554 -12.08 -12.25 17.69
N ALA A 555 -11.91 -12.51 18.99
CA ALA A 555 -12.99 -12.34 19.96
C ALA A 555 -13.22 -10.85 20.26
N ALA A 556 -14.47 -10.48 20.53
CA ALA A 556 -14.77 -9.14 21.04
C ALA A 556 -14.14 -8.94 22.42
N GLY A 557 -13.68 -7.72 22.70
CA GLY A 557 -13.09 -7.34 23.97
C GLY A 557 -11.83 -6.49 23.83
N THR A 558 -11.14 -6.29 24.95
CA THR A 558 -9.89 -5.53 24.99
C THR A 558 -8.71 -6.43 24.66
N TRP A 559 -8.10 -6.17 23.52
CA TRP A 559 -6.85 -6.77 23.09
C TRP A 559 -5.67 -5.90 23.52
N ARG A 560 -4.45 -6.45 23.46
CA ARG A 560 -3.23 -5.66 23.66
C ARG A 560 -2.25 -5.94 22.52
N LEU A 561 -1.72 -4.86 21.95
CA LEU A 561 -0.49 -4.91 21.16
C LEU A 561 0.67 -4.81 22.14
N ARG A 562 1.42 -5.89 22.29
CA ARG A 562 2.64 -5.91 23.08
C ARG A 562 3.82 -5.58 22.17
N VAL A 563 4.59 -4.57 22.56
CA VAL A 563 5.84 -4.18 21.89
C VAL A 563 6.99 -4.46 22.84
N GLU A 564 7.96 -5.24 22.40
CA GLU A 564 9.14 -5.63 23.16
C GLU A 564 10.39 -5.06 22.46
N SER A 565 11.30 -4.49 23.24
CA SER A 565 12.62 -4.13 22.72
C SER A 565 13.53 -5.36 22.81
N PHE A 566 13.83 -5.97 21.67
CA PHE A 566 14.89 -6.97 21.59
C PHE A 566 16.26 -6.30 21.74
N SER A 567 16.46 -5.18 21.04
CA SER A 567 17.68 -4.38 21.14
C SER A 567 17.43 -2.87 21.09
N GLY A 568 18.26 -2.09 21.79
CA GLY A 568 18.21 -0.62 21.74
C GLY A 568 16.94 0.01 22.36
N THR A 569 16.76 1.32 22.22
CA THR A 569 15.52 2.00 22.66
C THR A 569 14.79 2.50 21.44
N GLY A 570 13.56 2.02 21.23
CA GLY A 570 12.80 2.29 20.02
C GLY A 570 11.55 3.14 20.25
N THR A 571 11.23 3.93 19.25
CA THR A 571 9.93 4.57 19.07
C THR A 571 9.18 3.84 17.99
N TYR A 572 7.87 3.71 18.13
CA TYR A 572 7.05 2.98 17.18
C TYR A 572 5.75 3.70 16.85
N LEU A 573 5.22 3.37 15.67
CA LEU A 573 3.88 3.67 15.20
C LEU A 573 3.26 2.36 14.72
N ALA A 574 2.06 2.04 15.15
CA ALA A 574 1.35 0.85 14.73
C ALA A 574 -0.05 1.20 14.23
N THR A 575 -0.42 0.66 13.07
CA THR A 575 -1.79 0.69 12.57
C THR A 575 -2.43 -0.67 12.85
N VAL A 576 -3.59 -0.66 13.49
CA VAL A 576 -4.38 -1.85 13.81
C VAL A 576 -5.71 -1.74 13.05
N PHE A 577 -5.97 -2.69 12.17
CA PHE A 577 -7.27 -2.92 11.57
C PHE A 577 -7.98 -4.05 12.30
N SER A 578 -9.25 -3.86 12.68
CA SER A 578 -10.06 -4.90 13.30
C SER A 578 -11.48 -4.96 12.73
N GLY A 579 -11.95 -6.17 12.44
CA GLY A 579 -13.22 -6.40 11.76
C GLY A 579 -13.03 -6.71 10.27
N ALA A 580 -14.13 -7.10 9.61
CA ALA A 580 -14.12 -7.44 8.18
C ALA A 580 -14.47 -6.22 7.32
N SER A 581 -13.95 -6.16 6.09
CA SER A 581 -14.42 -5.22 5.06
C SER A 581 -15.80 -5.62 4.54
N GLY A 582 -16.59 -4.63 4.10
CA GLY A 582 -17.90 -4.87 3.47
C GLY A 582 -19.04 -5.24 4.42
N VAL A 583 -18.76 -5.46 5.70
CA VAL A 583 -19.77 -5.38 6.76
C VAL A 583 -19.77 -3.96 7.27
N THR A 584 -20.86 -3.21 7.07
CA THR A 584 -21.05 -1.96 7.83
C THR A 584 -20.90 -2.32 9.30
N PRO A 585 -19.90 -1.77 10.03
CA PRO A 585 -19.94 -1.83 11.48
C PRO A 585 -21.31 -1.30 11.90
N PRO A 586 -22.00 -1.91 12.87
CA PRO A 586 -23.17 -1.27 13.43
C PRO A 586 -22.76 0.17 13.78
N PRO A 587 -23.52 1.19 13.35
CA PRO A 587 -23.13 2.57 13.58
C PRO A 587 -22.74 2.70 15.06
N PRO A 588 -21.62 3.36 15.39
CA PRO A 588 -21.20 3.50 16.78
C PRO A 588 -22.42 3.95 17.59
N PRO A 589 -22.69 3.33 18.75
CA PRO A 589 -23.88 3.67 19.53
C PRO A 589 -23.94 5.18 19.66
N VAL A 590 -25.01 5.79 19.16
CA VAL A 590 -25.15 7.25 19.20
C VAL A 590 -24.87 7.67 20.64
N ALA A 591 -23.87 8.50 20.87
CA ALA A 591 -23.56 8.94 22.23
C ALA A 591 -24.65 9.89 22.70
N THR A 592 -25.05 9.82 23.98
CA THR A 592 -25.91 10.86 24.55
C THR A 592 -25.20 12.21 24.46
N PRO A 593 -25.93 13.33 24.24
CA PRO A 593 -25.29 14.63 24.10
C PRO A 593 -24.60 15.12 25.38
N ASP A 594 -23.73 16.11 25.25
CA ASP A 594 -23.10 16.79 26.38
C ASP A 594 -24.09 17.70 27.12
N ALA A 595 -24.01 17.70 28.45
CA ALA A 595 -24.93 18.48 29.27
C ALA A 595 -24.80 19.98 29.00
N PRO A 596 -25.91 20.72 28.82
CA PRO A 596 -25.87 22.18 28.72
C PRO A 596 -25.33 22.78 30.02
N THR A 597 -24.66 23.93 29.94
CA THR A 597 -24.10 24.61 31.11
C THR A 597 -24.56 26.07 31.19
N ALA A 598 -24.18 26.77 32.26
CA ALA A 598 -24.45 28.20 32.45
C ALA A 598 -25.94 28.61 32.30
N LEU A 599 -26.87 27.74 32.73
CA LEU A 599 -28.30 28.05 32.69
C LEU A 599 -28.59 29.26 33.61
N VAL A 600 -29.12 30.31 33.00
CA VAL A 600 -29.61 31.52 33.66
C VAL A 600 -31.08 31.75 33.30
N GLY A 601 -31.81 32.40 34.20
CA GLY A 601 -33.20 32.73 33.98
C GLY A 601 -33.52 34.16 34.43
N THR A 602 -34.28 34.87 33.61
CA THR A 602 -34.68 36.26 33.83
C THR A 602 -36.19 36.37 33.73
N ALA A 603 -36.84 36.86 34.80
CA ALA A 603 -38.27 37.14 34.73
C ALA A 603 -38.52 38.34 33.81
N LEU A 604 -39.30 38.13 32.76
CA LEU A 604 -39.64 39.18 31.79
C LEU A 604 -40.91 39.92 32.18
N THR A 605 -41.92 39.17 32.63
CA THR A 605 -43.22 39.70 33.07
C THR A 605 -43.69 38.93 34.31
N LYS A 606 -44.79 39.36 34.92
CA LYS A 606 -45.46 38.60 35.99
C LYS A 606 -45.87 37.17 35.58
N THR A 607 -45.91 36.86 34.29
CA THR A 607 -46.36 35.57 33.75
C THR A 607 -45.35 34.93 32.79
N SER A 608 -44.11 35.43 32.69
CA SER A 608 -43.10 34.83 31.81
C SER A 608 -41.66 34.98 32.30
N ILE A 609 -40.86 33.94 32.03
CA ILE A 609 -39.43 33.84 32.36
C ILE A 609 -38.67 33.42 31.11
N ARG A 610 -37.61 34.14 30.76
CA ARG A 610 -36.66 33.74 29.71
C ARG A 610 -35.51 32.96 30.32
N LEU A 611 -35.19 31.82 29.73
CA LEU A 611 -34.05 30.99 30.03
C LEU A 611 -33.00 31.17 28.92
N SER A 612 -31.73 31.13 29.32
CA SER A 612 -30.58 31.08 28.41
C SER A 612 -29.55 30.11 28.97
N TRP A 613 -28.88 29.34 28.11
CA TRP A 613 -27.83 28.40 28.50
C TRP A 613 -26.72 28.37 27.45
N THR A 614 -25.59 27.75 27.81
CA THR A 614 -24.52 27.40 26.88
C THR A 614 -24.80 26.01 26.32
N ASP A 615 -24.78 25.92 25.00
CA ASP A 615 -24.76 24.66 24.27
C ASP A 615 -23.33 24.11 24.25
N ASN A 616 -23.17 22.86 24.69
CA ASN A 616 -21.89 22.15 24.64
C ASN A 616 -21.96 20.93 23.72
N SER A 617 -23.12 20.67 23.11
CA SER A 617 -23.35 19.53 22.23
C SER A 617 -23.21 19.94 20.78
N ALA A 618 -22.76 19.00 19.94
CA ALA A 618 -22.81 19.12 18.49
C ALA A 618 -23.62 17.98 17.84
N ASN A 619 -24.16 17.07 18.65
CA ASN A 619 -24.84 15.84 18.26
C ASN A 619 -26.26 15.75 18.84
N GLU A 620 -26.82 16.85 19.33
CA GLU A 620 -28.17 16.94 19.86
C GLU A 620 -29.20 17.13 18.75
N THR A 621 -30.42 16.65 19.00
CA THR A 621 -31.60 16.95 18.17
C THR A 621 -32.42 18.09 18.78
N GLY A 622 -32.16 18.41 20.04
CA GLY A 622 -32.77 19.53 20.74
C GLY A 622 -32.49 19.53 22.24
N PHE A 623 -33.18 20.43 22.96
CA PHE A 623 -33.08 20.56 24.41
C PHE A 623 -34.45 20.37 25.06
N ARG A 624 -34.50 19.63 26.17
CA ARG A 624 -35.65 19.50 27.07
C ARG A 624 -35.52 20.49 28.20
N ILE A 625 -36.56 21.28 28.41
CA ILE A 625 -36.65 22.22 29.51
C ILE A 625 -37.61 21.62 30.54
N GLU A 626 -37.12 21.44 31.75
CA GLU A 626 -37.97 21.03 32.86
C GLU A 626 -38.12 22.14 33.89
N ARG A 627 -39.31 22.21 34.47
CA ARG A 627 -39.69 23.18 35.49
C ARG A 627 -40.21 22.47 36.71
N CYS A 628 -39.97 23.09 37.85
CA CYS A 628 -40.56 22.72 39.12
C CYS A 628 -41.06 23.99 39.84
N THR A 629 -42.20 23.91 40.55
CA THR A 629 -42.80 25.07 41.22
C THR A 629 -42.40 25.13 42.70
N GLY A 630 -41.87 26.27 43.13
CA GLY A 630 -41.40 26.53 44.49
C GLY A 630 -39.88 26.73 44.57
N PRO A 631 -39.38 27.51 45.53
CA PRO A 631 -37.97 27.90 45.58
C PRO A 631 -37.01 26.75 45.93
N ARG A 632 -37.53 25.65 46.48
CA ARG A 632 -36.76 24.47 46.93
C ARG A 632 -37.32 23.15 46.40
N CYS A 633 -38.21 23.23 45.42
CA CYS A 633 -38.83 22.04 44.90
C CYS A 633 -37.79 21.18 44.14
N THR A 634 -38.04 19.87 44.09
CA THR A 634 -37.12 18.86 43.55
C THR A 634 -37.78 17.93 42.52
N SER A 635 -39.12 18.03 42.35
CA SER A 635 -39.88 17.26 41.39
C SER A 635 -40.12 18.09 40.12
N PHE A 636 -39.30 17.83 39.11
CA PHE A 636 -39.34 18.54 37.83
C PHE A 636 -40.28 17.85 36.85
N THR A 637 -40.90 18.65 35.99
CA THR A 637 -41.73 18.20 34.87
C THR A 637 -41.28 18.92 33.61
N GLU A 638 -41.18 18.20 32.50
CA GLU A 638 -40.92 18.81 31.19
C GLU A 638 -42.01 19.83 30.84
N VAL A 639 -41.61 21.03 30.45
CA VAL A 639 -42.49 22.14 30.06
C VAL A 639 -42.32 22.56 28.62
N GLY A 640 -41.32 22.02 27.92
CA GLY A 640 -41.14 22.23 26.50
C GLY A 640 -39.82 21.69 25.99
N THR A 641 -39.71 21.62 24.67
CA THR A 641 -38.47 21.34 23.95
C THR A 641 -38.17 22.45 22.96
N VAL A 642 -36.89 22.58 22.60
CA VAL A 642 -36.42 23.45 21.52
C VAL A 642 -35.49 22.68 20.59
N ALA A 643 -35.31 23.20 19.36
CA ALA A 643 -34.49 22.58 18.33
C ALA A 643 -32.99 22.61 18.67
N VAL A 644 -32.20 21.84 17.92
CA VAL A 644 -30.72 21.85 17.88
C VAL A 644 -30.16 23.28 17.87
N ASN A 645 -28.99 23.50 18.48
CA ASN A 645 -28.30 24.79 18.59
C ASN A 645 -29.12 25.93 19.25
N THR A 646 -30.30 25.65 19.81
CA THR A 646 -31.10 26.67 20.49
C THR A 646 -30.58 26.88 21.90
N THR A 647 -30.17 28.10 22.22
CA THR A 647 -29.61 28.47 23.53
C THR A 647 -30.55 29.31 24.40
N THR A 648 -31.77 29.57 23.94
CA THR A 648 -32.76 30.39 24.67
C THR A 648 -34.19 29.86 24.53
N TRP A 649 -34.99 29.99 25.60
CA TRP A 649 -36.42 29.63 25.59
C TRP A 649 -37.21 30.53 26.54
N THR A 650 -38.47 30.82 26.23
CA THR A 650 -39.33 31.65 27.10
C THR A 650 -40.52 30.84 27.60
N ASP A 651 -40.56 30.63 28.91
CA ASP A 651 -41.69 30.03 29.60
C ASP A 651 -42.80 31.09 29.80
N THR A 652 -44.04 30.74 29.50
CA THR A 652 -45.19 31.66 29.56
C THR A 652 -46.36 31.01 30.31
N GLY A 653 -47.35 31.82 30.71
CA GLY A 653 -48.49 31.33 31.50
C GLY A 653 -48.17 31.08 32.98
N LEU A 654 -47.12 31.69 33.51
CA LEU A 654 -46.70 31.56 34.90
C LEU A 654 -47.57 32.37 35.86
N LEU A 655 -47.61 31.97 37.12
CA LEU A 655 -48.32 32.69 38.17
C LEU A 655 -47.47 33.87 38.69
N PRO A 656 -48.07 35.06 38.93
CA PRO A 656 -47.38 36.21 39.53
C PRO A 656 -46.84 35.94 40.94
N GLY A 657 -45.65 36.45 41.25
CA GLY A 657 -45.04 36.34 42.58
C GLY A 657 -44.57 34.93 42.96
N THR A 658 -44.54 33.99 42.01
CA THR A 658 -44.25 32.57 42.23
C THR A 658 -42.80 32.26 41.84
N SER A 659 -42.13 31.45 42.65
CA SER A 659 -40.79 30.95 42.35
C SER A 659 -40.86 29.67 41.55
N TYR A 660 -40.07 29.60 40.49
CA TYR A 660 -39.91 28.45 39.62
C TYR A 660 -38.44 28.05 39.56
N ARG A 661 -38.19 26.73 39.54
CA ARG A 661 -36.88 26.14 39.32
C ARG A 661 -36.83 25.51 37.94
N TYR A 662 -35.73 25.71 37.22
CA TYR A 662 -35.52 25.17 35.89
C TYR A 662 -34.22 24.39 35.77
N ARG A 663 -34.22 23.38 34.92
CA ARG A 663 -33.03 22.65 34.44
C ARG A 663 -33.23 22.29 32.96
N VAL A 664 -32.14 22.17 32.23
CA VAL A 664 -32.16 21.88 30.79
C VAL A 664 -31.26 20.67 30.53
N ALA A 665 -31.69 19.77 29.65
CA ALA A 665 -30.88 18.66 29.15
C ALA A 665 -30.92 18.64 27.62
N ALA A 666 -29.78 18.40 26.98
CA ALA A 666 -29.74 18.10 25.55
C ALA A 666 -30.25 16.68 25.32
N TYR A 667 -30.83 16.40 24.16
CA TYR A 667 -31.27 15.05 23.81
C TYR A 667 -31.08 14.74 22.33
N ASN A 668 -30.87 13.47 22.04
CA ASN A 668 -30.90 12.91 20.70
C ASN A 668 -31.59 11.53 20.74
N THR A 669 -31.40 10.73 19.69
CA THR A 669 -31.96 9.38 19.58
C THR A 669 -31.37 8.37 20.58
N ALA A 670 -30.20 8.64 21.17
CA ALA A 670 -29.57 7.80 22.19
C ALA A 670 -30.12 8.03 23.60
N GLY A 671 -30.74 9.18 23.84
CA GLY A 671 -31.23 9.58 25.15
C GLY A 671 -30.90 11.03 25.47
N SER A 672 -31.03 11.37 26.75
CA SER A 672 -30.75 12.71 27.27
C SER A 672 -29.38 12.78 27.94
N SER A 673 -28.75 13.94 27.83
CA SER A 673 -27.57 14.31 28.59
C SER A 673 -27.86 14.33 30.10
N GLY A 674 -26.81 14.53 30.90
CA GLY A 674 -26.98 15.09 32.25
C GLY A 674 -27.69 16.46 32.19
N TYR A 675 -28.31 16.87 33.29
CA TYR A 675 -28.94 18.19 33.37
C TYR A 675 -27.90 19.29 33.62
N SER A 676 -28.20 20.48 33.13
CA SER A 676 -27.52 21.72 33.48
C SER A 676 -27.57 22.00 34.99
N ASN A 677 -26.85 23.04 35.43
CA ASN A 677 -27.14 23.66 36.72
C ASN A 677 -28.62 24.05 36.83
N THR A 678 -29.19 23.99 38.03
CA THR A 678 -30.56 24.44 38.28
C THR A 678 -30.58 25.94 38.56
N VAL A 679 -31.53 26.68 37.97
CA VAL A 679 -31.76 28.10 38.27
C VAL A 679 -33.12 28.31 38.94
N THR A 680 -33.19 29.16 39.96
CA THR A 680 -34.44 29.57 40.61
C THR A 680 -34.77 31.00 40.23
N VAL A 681 -35.95 31.25 39.68
CA VAL A 681 -36.41 32.57 39.26
C VAL A 681 -37.80 32.83 39.84
N LYS A 682 -38.03 34.04 40.34
CA LYS A 682 -39.33 34.46 40.86
C LYS A 682 -39.97 35.45 39.92
N THR A 683 -41.20 35.18 39.50
CA THR A 683 -41.98 36.15 38.71
C THR A 683 -42.33 37.39 39.55
N PRO A 684 -42.38 38.59 38.95
CA PRO A 684 -42.90 39.79 39.60
C PRO A 684 -44.33 39.60 40.11
N LYS A 685 -44.68 40.33 41.19
CA LYS A 685 -46.04 40.31 41.75
C LYS A 685 -47.03 41.20 40.99
N ARG A 686 -46.56 42.15 40.19
CA ARG A 686 -47.37 43.14 39.46
C ARG A 686 -46.92 43.23 38.03
#